data_AF-A0A101ITB7-F1
#
_entry.id   AF-A0A101ITB7-F1
#
_cell.length_a   1.000
_cell.length_b   1.000
_cell.length_c   1.000
_cell.angle_alpha   90.00
_cell.angle_beta   90.00
_cell.angle_gamma   90.00
#
_symmetry.space_group_name_H-M   'P 1'
#
loop_
_entity.id
_entity.type
_entity.pdbx_description
1 polymer ?
#
loop_
_entity_poly.entity_id
_entity_poly.type
_entity_poly.pdbx_seq_one_letter_code
_entity_poly.pdbx_strand_id
1 'polypeptide(L)'
;PVDLADNSVFEFYYYYPAKQSVYAYNSEWNSASWYYIQPKQLGDFNYSITLEAKGRSAYVNGTIRVREPNVDIKVMNTTLVTNETGNVIMTFPVFNRTPSEGQKVQILLAAGADGRTLQGLESLVGYPHGCPEQTMSPALAALRVKQYYANRSALNDDINTTVRTAMQNALERMNAPDGYNAQQLAGKPYGDGSGGWAWGKWSTPSMFYTFYTNYVITELKKDMDADPGFWNVDANMNGIDLNASANWLIWKQKDDGHWSDWGYISNDVELTGFISENLASEYPYLNETMKGAVNASLKKSCEWLLAYDDYTNEDTQALSYAILGLVAIRDHGIGNDTAINVEIGELKTQLLGKRESSGAESYWNDKTKWGTYEPTASAILALHKAGVDPVDLSPSISHLIGNRAGRSYSGGWGSTRTSAAVINTLTEVVPQADIDFTVNVEIKREDGTPVWSRNGIEFNETWFSEPPYTLSEDELNVLYGFGAPNGTAEVIISSKRDAGAGDPSKLIVSIDSFEQVPKSIAIATIPEQYIDPIATDFDLQIVAPAKVLKEGDSGDVGFTVNNDRLHPINQSVMIIEIPISNAVNFTGSALGSDTAYYRSDSGREYISHMYNATAQTLYLYPGSDDESRPSVSAGESETFFVPLKFGAAGNTTVEARVYPMYNDTWMALGSGGTYVLGYGNVTLAAVNETDAPVAADFYVDGGFIGSGMTNVSTLLEGSYPVAIKSGDIWINSTVNVAPSDSIAYTAHFASDRNVPYIAQAEGTAGEIRIMPPAIEDTTDDASPERWNAARRAMKSFNSTIASGGGRATISVKIPTLTRTIGTVELNDTVVVSVHNASGWFVVPSSGYSLEGGVLTLFNIDTADVDQISIGFEGRKLGDVDNNDDRIRLTDAIIIAQSLVPGEGELTGNAELYGDIDDSGRIRLQDAIAIAQYLIPGQYDDNYQPL
;
A
#
# COMPACT_ATOMS: atom_id res chain seq x y z
N PRO A 1 -20.10 8.15 27.57
CA PRO A 1 -19.15 7.11 28.03
C PRO A 1 -19.48 5.80 27.33
N VAL A 2 -18.63 5.37 26.40
CA VAL A 2 -18.78 4.05 25.77
C VAL A 2 -18.31 3.03 26.81
N ASP A 3 -19.23 2.28 27.40
CA ASP A 3 -18.91 1.15 28.27
C ASP A 3 -18.55 -0.04 27.39
N LEU A 4 -17.27 -0.40 27.36
CA LEU A 4 -16.73 -1.55 26.63
C LEU A 4 -16.02 -2.53 27.58
N ALA A 5 -16.30 -2.46 28.88
CA ALA A 5 -15.62 -3.26 29.89
C ALA A 5 -16.29 -4.63 30.10
N ASP A 6 -16.20 -5.50 29.09
CA ASP A 6 -15.96 -6.95 29.19
C ASP A 6 -15.99 -7.56 27.77
N ASN A 7 -14.98 -8.37 27.41
CA ASN A 7 -14.80 -9.02 26.09
C ASN A 7 -14.44 -8.15 24.86
N SER A 8 -13.92 -6.93 25.05
CA SER A 8 -13.43 -6.11 23.92
C SER A 8 -12.17 -6.69 23.25
N VAL A 9 -12.20 -6.82 21.92
CA VAL A 9 -11.07 -7.19 21.03
C VAL A 9 -9.98 -6.11 20.95
N PHE A 10 -10.25 -4.94 21.54
CA PHE A 10 -9.30 -3.83 21.70
C PHE A 10 -9.01 -3.60 23.18
N GLU A 11 -7.73 -3.40 23.49
CA GLU A 11 -7.29 -2.77 24.72
C GLU A 11 -7.52 -1.27 24.60
N PHE A 12 -8.36 -0.75 25.48
CA PHE A 12 -8.64 0.68 25.51
C PHE A 12 -7.71 1.33 26.53
N TYR A 13 -6.72 2.09 26.05
CA TYR A 13 -5.93 2.91 26.95
C TYR A 13 -6.69 4.22 27.10
N TYR A 14 -7.30 4.38 28.28
CA TYR A 14 -7.88 5.58 28.87
C TYR A 14 -7.97 6.84 27.99
N TYR A 15 -9.20 7.37 27.92
CA TYR A 15 -9.56 8.71 27.46
C TYR A 15 -8.61 9.77 28.03
N TYR A 16 -7.70 10.29 27.20
CA TYR A 16 -6.96 11.51 27.47
C TYR A 16 -7.68 12.64 26.73
N PRO A 17 -8.48 13.50 27.40
CA PRO A 17 -8.69 14.82 26.83
C PRO A 17 -7.29 15.42 26.74
N ALA A 18 -6.81 15.70 25.54
CA ALA A 18 -5.46 16.23 25.36
C ALA A 18 -5.26 17.43 26.29
N LYS A 19 -4.54 17.25 27.40
CA LYS A 19 -3.94 18.34 28.16
C LYS A 19 -2.69 18.77 27.41
N GLN A 20 -2.84 19.23 26.17
CA GLN A 20 -1.93 20.25 25.68
C GLN A 20 -2.55 21.59 26.08
N SER A 21 -1.92 22.21 27.08
CA SER A 21 -2.28 23.53 27.57
C SER A 21 -2.09 24.58 26.48
N VAL A 22 -3.05 24.71 25.58
CA VAL A 22 -3.23 25.94 24.81
C VAL A 22 -3.98 26.90 25.73
N TYR A 23 -3.25 27.82 26.34
CA TYR A 23 -3.81 28.87 27.18
C TYR A 23 -4.70 29.78 26.33
N ALA A 24 -6.03 29.63 26.41
CA ALA A 24 -7.03 30.70 26.41
C ALA A 24 -8.46 30.11 26.48
N TYR A 25 -9.31 30.73 27.30
CA TYR A 25 -10.70 30.35 27.57
C TYR A 25 -11.59 30.56 26.33
N ASN A 26 -12.28 29.51 25.85
CA ASN A 26 -13.31 29.62 24.82
C ASN A 26 -14.21 28.37 24.77
N SER A 27 -15.52 28.58 24.62
CA SER A 27 -16.56 27.55 24.64
C SER A 27 -17.04 27.19 23.24
N GLU A 28 -16.13 26.86 22.30
CA GLU A 28 -16.46 26.20 21.01
C GLU A 28 -15.65 24.92 20.75
N TRP A 29 -15.82 23.90 21.59
CA TRP A 29 -15.24 22.57 21.39
C TRP A 29 -15.94 21.83 20.24
N ASN A 30 -15.31 21.78 19.06
CA ASN A 30 -15.25 20.51 18.35
C ASN A 30 -14.50 19.53 19.28
N SER A 31 -15.23 18.68 20.01
CA SER A 31 -14.58 17.70 20.88
C SER A 31 -14.11 16.53 20.03
N ALA A 32 -12.89 16.61 19.49
CA ALA A 32 -12.20 15.45 18.97
C ALA A 32 -11.91 14.49 20.13
N SER A 33 -12.73 13.45 20.26
CA SER A 33 -12.49 12.38 21.22
C SER A 33 -11.60 11.36 20.55
N TRP A 34 -10.33 11.36 20.91
CA TRP A 34 -9.37 10.37 20.46
C TRP A 34 -9.51 9.13 21.31
N TYR A 35 -9.85 8.03 20.64
CA TYR A 35 -9.92 6.71 21.23
C TYR A 35 -8.57 6.04 20.94
N TYR A 36 -7.68 5.95 21.94
CA TYR A 36 -6.50 5.13 21.79
C TYR A 36 -6.91 3.67 21.98
N ILE A 37 -7.05 2.99 20.86
CA ILE A 37 -7.29 1.57 20.80
C ILE A 37 -5.98 0.86 20.48
N GLN A 38 -5.66 -0.17 21.24
CA GLN A 38 -4.64 -1.13 20.86
C GLN A 38 -5.35 -2.45 20.55
N PRO A 39 -5.30 -2.94 19.30
CA PRO A 39 -5.90 -4.22 18.99
C PRO A 39 -5.20 -5.37 19.72
N LYS A 40 -5.99 -6.32 20.22
CA LYS A 40 -5.51 -7.57 20.86
C LYS A 40 -5.59 -8.78 19.94
N GLN A 41 -6.47 -8.70 18.94
CA GLN A 41 -6.80 -9.78 18.04
C GLN A 41 -6.73 -9.26 16.61
N LEU A 42 -6.32 -10.14 15.70
CA LEU A 42 -6.37 -9.89 14.26
C LEU A 42 -7.79 -10.16 13.75
N GLY A 43 -8.20 -9.43 12.71
CA GLY A 43 -9.51 -9.60 12.08
C GLY A 43 -10.20 -8.29 11.73
N ASP A 44 -11.42 -8.42 11.21
CA ASP A 44 -12.30 -7.30 10.89
C ASP A 44 -13.30 -7.09 12.02
N PHE A 45 -13.26 -5.90 12.63
CA PHE A 45 -14.09 -5.57 13.78
C PHE A 45 -14.99 -4.39 13.44
N ASN A 46 -16.28 -4.67 13.28
CA ASN A 46 -17.28 -3.63 13.13
C ASN A 46 -17.43 -2.86 14.43
N TYR A 47 -17.41 -1.53 14.35
CA TYR A 47 -17.65 -0.65 15.46
C TYR A 47 -18.85 0.25 15.18
N SER A 48 -19.51 0.66 16.25
CA SER A 48 -20.52 1.72 16.24
C SER A 48 -20.18 2.70 17.35
N ILE A 49 -19.97 3.96 17.01
CA ILE A 49 -19.81 5.03 17.99
C ILE A 49 -21.16 5.75 18.03
N THR A 50 -21.85 5.63 19.16
CA THR A 50 -23.11 6.33 19.41
C THR A 50 -22.85 7.57 20.26
N LEU A 51 -23.31 8.72 19.77
CA LEU A 51 -23.34 9.97 20.51
C LEU A 51 -24.77 10.19 21.01
N GLU A 52 -24.95 10.27 22.33
CA GLU A 52 -26.24 10.53 22.97
C GLU A 52 -26.20 11.85 23.74
N ALA A 53 -27.13 12.74 23.44
CA ALA A 53 -27.29 14.01 24.14
C ALA A 53 -28.76 14.46 24.14
N LYS A 54 -29.25 14.94 25.29
CA LYS A 54 -30.60 15.54 25.44
C LYS A 54 -31.75 14.68 24.88
N GLY A 55 -31.68 13.36 25.07
CA GLY A 55 -32.69 12.41 24.58
C GLY A 55 -32.68 12.17 23.08
N ARG A 56 -31.64 12.61 22.37
CA ARG A 56 -31.36 12.31 20.96
C ARG A 56 -30.09 11.47 20.84
N SER A 57 -30.03 10.61 19.84
CA SER A 57 -28.89 9.75 19.54
C SER A 57 -28.52 9.86 18.06
N ALA A 58 -27.22 9.95 17.77
CA ALA A 58 -26.66 9.77 16.44
C ALA A 58 -25.59 8.66 16.51
N TYR A 59 -25.31 7.98 15.40
CA TYR A 59 -24.31 6.94 15.36
C TYR A 59 -23.46 7.03 14.10
N VAL A 60 -22.19 6.64 14.22
CA VAL A 60 -21.32 6.33 13.09
C VAL A 60 -20.88 4.88 13.20
N ASN A 61 -21.02 4.15 12.10
CA ASN A 61 -20.58 2.78 12.00
C ASN A 61 -19.33 2.74 11.12
N GLY A 62 -18.43 1.81 11.44
CA GLY A 62 -17.29 1.52 10.58
C GLY A 62 -16.73 0.15 10.88
N THR A 63 -15.63 -0.17 10.23
CA THR A 63 -14.90 -1.43 10.43
C THR A 63 -13.44 -1.09 10.65
N ILE A 64 -12.86 -1.63 11.73
CA ILE A 64 -11.42 -1.61 11.97
C ILE A 64 -10.88 -2.96 11.53
N ARG A 65 -10.03 -2.95 10.50
CA ARG A 65 -9.26 -4.12 10.09
C ARG A 65 -7.93 -4.12 10.83
N VAL A 66 -7.72 -5.14 11.66
CA VAL A 66 -6.45 -5.39 12.33
C VAL A 66 -5.75 -6.52 11.59
N ARG A 67 -4.62 -6.19 10.97
CA ARG A 67 -3.80 -7.17 10.25
C ARG A 67 -2.33 -6.98 10.61
N GLU A 68 -1.58 -8.03 10.39
CA GLU A 68 -0.14 -8.03 10.27
C GLU A 68 0.22 -8.63 8.90
N PRO A 69 1.49 -8.57 8.46
CA PRO A 69 1.90 -9.25 7.24
C PRO A 69 1.53 -10.73 7.28
N ASN A 70 0.83 -11.18 6.24
CA ASN A 70 0.52 -12.60 6.07
C ASN A 70 1.76 -13.36 5.57
N VAL A 71 1.84 -14.63 5.96
CA VAL A 71 2.72 -15.61 5.34
C VAL A 71 1.88 -16.52 4.44
N ASP A 72 2.48 -16.94 3.34
CA ASP A 72 1.87 -17.93 2.46
C ASP A 72 1.98 -19.31 3.14
N ILE A 73 0.86 -20.02 3.17
CA ILE A 73 0.77 -21.41 3.59
C ILE A 73 0.59 -22.25 2.34
N LYS A 74 1.43 -23.28 2.21
CA LYS A 74 1.48 -24.12 1.02
C LYS A 74 1.46 -25.58 1.38
N VAL A 75 0.49 -26.27 0.81
CA VAL A 75 0.37 -27.72 0.87
C VAL A 75 0.39 -28.23 -0.55
N MET A 76 1.54 -28.73 -0.96
CA MET A 76 1.72 -29.41 -2.24
C MET A 76 1.98 -30.87 -1.95
N ASN A 77 1.16 -31.75 -2.50
CA ASN A 77 1.39 -33.19 -2.39
C ASN A 77 1.21 -33.84 -3.76
N THR A 78 2.09 -34.78 -4.08
CA THR A 78 2.07 -35.51 -5.34
C THR A 78 2.19 -37.00 -5.06
N THR A 79 1.40 -37.80 -5.77
CA THR A 79 1.55 -39.25 -5.78
C THR A 79 1.59 -39.78 -7.21
N LEU A 80 2.36 -40.85 -7.40
CA LEU A 80 2.43 -41.59 -8.66
C LEU A 80 1.58 -42.86 -8.53
N VAL A 81 0.51 -42.95 -9.30
CA VAL A 81 -0.35 -44.12 -9.45
C VAL A 81 0.18 -44.96 -10.61
N THR A 82 0.39 -46.25 -10.38
CA THR A 82 0.98 -47.19 -11.33
C THR A 82 0.04 -48.38 -11.56
N ASN A 83 0.27 -49.50 -10.87
CA ASN A 83 -0.38 -50.79 -11.08
C ASN A 83 -1.41 -51.14 -9.99
N GLU A 84 -1.78 -50.18 -9.14
CA GLU A 84 -2.66 -50.43 -8.01
C GLU A 84 -4.07 -50.78 -8.50
N THR A 85 -4.54 -51.99 -8.18
CA THR A 85 -5.87 -52.50 -8.59
C THR A 85 -7.02 -52.03 -7.68
N GLY A 86 -6.70 -51.36 -6.58
CA GLY A 86 -7.65 -50.76 -5.63
C GLY A 86 -7.65 -49.24 -5.68
N ASN A 87 -8.33 -48.61 -4.71
CA ASN A 87 -8.28 -47.16 -4.57
C ASN A 87 -6.87 -46.72 -4.14
N VAL A 88 -6.33 -45.70 -4.78
CA VAL A 88 -5.14 -44.99 -4.30
C VAL A 88 -5.60 -43.73 -3.58
N ILE A 89 -5.15 -43.54 -2.34
CA ILE A 89 -5.54 -42.43 -1.48
C ILE A 89 -4.31 -41.58 -1.21
N MET A 90 -4.38 -40.30 -1.58
CA MET A 90 -3.40 -39.28 -1.21
C MET A 90 -4.03 -38.35 -0.18
N THR A 91 -3.45 -38.29 1.01
CA THR A 91 -3.87 -37.35 2.05
C THR A 91 -3.14 -36.03 1.92
N PHE A 92 -3.79 -34.93 2.27
CA PHE A 92 -3.14 -33.63 2.40
C PHE A 92 -3.74 -32.84 3.58
N PRO A 93 -2.92 -32.08 4.31
CA PRO A 93 -3.41 -31.24 5.41
C PRO A 93 -4.25 -30.07 4.89
N VAL A 94 -5.23 -29.67 5.69
CA VAL A 94 -6.06 -28.48 5.49
C VAL A 94 -6.00 -27.66 6.78
N PHE A 95 -5.53 -26.42 6.71
CA PHE A 95 -5.42 -25.55 7.88
C PHE A 95 -6.57 -24.55 7.89
N ASN A 96 -7.48 -24.68 8.86
CA ASN A 96 -8.58 -23.74 9.01
C ASN A 96 -8.16 -22.65 9.99
N ARG A 97 -7.89 -21.43 9.50
CA ARG A 97 -7.50 -20.27 10.30
C ARG A 97 -8.43 -19.09 10.06
N THR A 98 -8.53 -18.24 11.08
CA THR A 98 -9.28 -16.99 10.99
C THR A 98 -8.48 -15.90 11.71
N PRO A 99 -8.17 -14.78 11.05
CA PRO A 99 -8.40 -14.52 9.62
C PRO A 99 -7.48 -15.37 8.72
N SER A 100 -7.96 -15.70 7.53
CA SER A 100 -7.17 -16.24 6.40
C SER A 100 -7.68 -15.59 5.11
N GLU A 101 -6.82 -15.50 4.10
CA GLU A 101 -7.15 -14.90 2.81
C GLU A 101 -6.64 -15.79 1.66
N GLY A 102 -7.19 -15.60 0.46
CA GLY A 102 -6.66 -16.21 -0.77
C GLY A 102 -6.70 -17.75 -0.81
N GLN A 103 -7.62 -18.39 -0.10
CA GLN A 103 -7.79 -19.84 -0.13
C GLN A 103 -8.01 -20.33 -1.56
N LYS A 104 -7.13 -21.24 -2.02
CA LYS A 104 -7.19 -21.83 -3.35
C LYS A 104 -6.69 -23.27 -3.28
N VAL A 105 -7.50 -24.21 -3.76
CA VAL A 105 -7.12 -25.62 -3.88
C VAL A 105 -7.30 -26.05 -5.32
N GLN A 106 -6.26 -26.63 -5.90
CA GLN A 106 -6.22 -27.09 -7.27
C GLN A 106 -5.78 -28.55 -7.34
N ILE A 107 -6.44 -29.33 -8.19
CA ILE A 107 -6.05 -30.71 -8.50
C ILE A 107 -5.54 -30.81 -9.94
N LEU A 108 -4.42 -31.53 -10.10
CA LEU A 108 -3.74 -31.72 -11.38
C LEU A 108 -3.52 -33.22 -11.63
N LEU A 109 -3.81 -33.65 -12.85
CA LEU A 109 -3.72 -35.05 -13.27
C LEU A 109 -2.95 -35.14 -14.58
N ALA A 110 -1.88 -35.93 -14.61
CA ALA A 110 -1.00 -36.09 -15.78
C ALA A 110 -0.64 -37.56 -16.02
N ALA A 111 -0.71 -38.01 -17.26
CA ALA A 111 -0.27 -39.35 -17.65
C ALA A 111 1.26 -39.40 -17.80
N GLY A 112 1.93 -40.02 -16.82
CA GLY A 112 3.36 -40.33 -16.84
C GLY A 112 4.28 -39.13 -17.10
N ALA A 113 5.43 -39.40 -17.73
CA ALA A 113 6.40 -38.37 -18.11
C ALA A 113 5.79 -37.34 -19.07
N ASP A 114 4.90 -37.83 -19.92
CA ASP A 114 4.32 -37.13 -21.05
C ASP A 114 3.41 -35.99 -20.58
N GLY A 115 2.43 -36.31 -19.73
CA GLY A 115 1.59 -35.31 -19.07
C GLY A 115 2.37 -34.40 -18.13
N ARG A 116 3.38 -34.93 -17.43
CA ARG A 116 4.18 -34.15 -16.47
C ARG A 116 4.99 -33.06 -17.13
N THR A 117 5.62 -33.38 -18.26
CA THR A 117 6.43 -32.44 -19.05
C THR A 117 5.55 -31.30 -19.53
N LEU A 118 4.34 -31.61 -20.04
CA LEU A 118 3.40 -30.58 -20.46
C LEU A 118 2.90 -29.70 -19.32
N GLN A 119 2.52 -30.27 -18.17
CA GLN A 119 2.09 -29.44 -17.02
C GLN A 119 3.19 -28.44 -16.64
N GLY A 120 4.44 -28.89 -16.58
CA GLY A 120 5.57 -28.00 -16.33
C GLY A 120 5.79 -26.95 -17.42
N LEU A 121 5.51 -27.28 -18.68
CA LEU A 121 5.61 -26.35 -19.80
C LEU A 121 4.50 -25.28 -19.78
N GLU A 122 3.25 -25.68 -19.61
CA GLU A 122 2.09 -24.77 -19.52
C GLU A 122 2.25 -23.81 -18.33
N SER A 123 2.81 -24.30 -17.23
CA SER A 123 3.22 -23.49 -16.08
C SER A 123 4.17 -22.37 -16.45
N LEU A 124 5.18 -22.64 -17.27
CA LEU A 124 6.20 -21.66 -17.64
C LEU A 124 5.68 -20.62 -18.64
N VAL A 125 4.73 -20.98 -19.51
CA VAL A 125 4.13 -20.04 -20.47
C VAL A 125 3.46 -18.85 -19.75
N GLY A 126 2.92 -19.07 -18.55
CA GLY A 126 2.26 -18.03 -17.73
C GLY A 126 3.15 -17.34 -16.69
N TYR A 127 4.46 -17.64 -16.61
CA TYR A 127 5.34 -17.10 -15.58
C TYR A 127 5.60 -15.59 -15.77
N PRO A 128 5.58 -14.75 -14.71
CA PRO A 128 5.76 -13.30 -14.83
C PRO A 128 7.10 -12.90 -15.46
N HIS A 129 7.07 -11.78 -16.18
CA HIS A 129 8.10 -11.39 -17.14
C HIS A 129 8.87 -10.15 -16.67
N GLY A 130 10.17 -10.30 -16.42
CA GLY A 130 11.05 -9.16 -16.13
C GLY A 130 12.29 -9.17 -17.03
N CYS A 131 13.24 -10.05 -16.72
CA CYS A 131 14.55 -10.10 -17.37
C CYS A 131 14.53 -10.81 -18.74
N PRO A 132 15.63 -10.78 -19.49
CA PRO A 132 15.80 -11.58 -20.70
C PRO A 132 15.50 -13.07 -20.47
N GLU A 133 15.98 -13.65 -19.36
CA GLU A 133 15.74 -15.07 -19.05
C GLU A 133 14.27 -15.38 -18.73
N GLN A 134 13.60 -14.55 -17.94
CA GLN A 134 12.15 -14.69 -17.65
C GLN A 134 11.27 -14.38 -18.88
N THR A 135 11.78 -13.63 -19.85
CA THR A 135 11.10 -13.38 -21.13
C THR A 135 11.27 -14.56 -22.08
N MET A 136 12.47 -15.14 -22.13
CA MET A 136 12.81 -16.22 -23.06
C MET A 136 12.44 -17.61 -22.54
N SER A 137 12.29 -17.81 -21.22
CA SER A 137 11.86 -19.10 -20.65
C SER A 137 10.44 -19.52 -21.08
N PRO A 138 9.42 -18.63 -21.05
CA PRO A 138 8.11 -18.91 -21.64
C PRO A 138 8.18 -19.20 -23.14
N ALA A 139 9.08 -18.54 -23.87
CA ALA A 139 9.29 -18.76 -25.31
C ALA A 139 9.89 -20.14 -25.58
N LEU A 140 10.91 -20.54 -24.81
CA LEU A 140 11.48 -21.88 -24.85
C LEU A 140 10.44 -22.93 -24.49
N ALA A 141 9.60 -22.66 -23.47
CA ALA A 141 8.50 -23.55 -23.13
C ALA A 141 7.51 -23.68 -24.30
N ALA A 142 7.08 -22.58 -24.92
CA ALA A 142 6.20 -22.60 -26.09
C ALA A 142 6.80 -23.41 -27.27
N LEU A 143 8.10 -23.26 -27.52
CA LEU A 143 8.85 -24.05 -28.50
C LEU A 143 8.78 -25.55 -28.18
N ARG A 144 9.08 -25.92 -26.94
CA ARG A 144 9.08 -27.32 -26.50
C ARG A 144 7.67 -27.91 -26.48
N VAL A 145 6.63 -27.15 -26.10
CA VAL A 145 5.22 -27.56 -26.24
C VAL A 145 4.91 -27.88 -27.70
N LYS A 146 5.28 -26.98 -28.63
CA LYS A 146 5.08 -27.21 -30.06
C LYS A 146 5.75 -28.49 -30.52
N GLN A 147 7.04 -28.66 -30.23
CA GLN A 147 7.81 -29.85 -30.63
C GLN A 147 7.20 -31.13 -30.05
N TYR A 148 6.80 -31.05 -28.79
CA TYR A 148 6.21 -32.15 -28.05
C TYR A 148 4.89 -32.63 -28.70
N TYR A 149 3.97 -31.71 -29.00
CA TYR A 149 2.69 -32.02 -29.65
C TYR A 149 2.86 -32.40 -31.13
N ALA A 150 3.81 -31.78 -31.83
CA ALA A 150 4.12 -32.09 -33.23
C ALA A 150 4.60 -33.54 -33.40
N ASN A 151 5.53 -33.98 -32.54
CA ASN A 151 6.06 -35.35 -32.53
C ASN A 151 4.99 -36.42 -32.25
N ARG A 152 3.81 -36.02 -31.79
CA ARG A 152 2.66 -36.89 -31.48
C ARG A 152 1.47 -36.67 -32.40
N SER A 153 1.62 -35.85 -33.45
CA SER A 153 0.51 -35.48 -34.34
C SER A 153 -0.72 -34.91 -33.61
N ALA A 154 -0.49 -34.25 -32.46
CA ALA A 154 -1.53 -33.80 -31.54
C ALA A 154 -1.65 -32.25 -31.49
N LEU A 155 -0.99 -31.54 -32.40
CA LEU A 155 -1.19 -30.10 -32.57
C LEU A 155 -2.62 -29.78 -33.01
N ASN A 156 -3.20 -28.73 -32.43
CA ASN A 156 -4.49 -28.18 -32.81
C ASN A 156 -4.44 -26.64 -32.85
N ASP A 157 -5.51 -26.01 -33.34
CA ASP A 157 -5.55 -24.56 -33.55
C ASP A 157 -5.38 -23.74 -32.26
N ASP A 158 -5.92 -24.22 -31.13
CA ASP A 158 -5.84 -23.55 -29.83
C ASP A 158 -4.40 -23.58 -29.28
N ILE A 159 -3.75 -24.75 -29.33
CA ILE A 159 -2.34 -24.92 -28.95
C ILE A 159 -1.45 -24.07 -29.86
N ASN A 160 -1.66 -24.15 -31.18
CA ASN A 160 -0.90 -23.39 -32.16
C ASN A 160 -0.96 -21.88 -31.90
N THR A 161 -2.16 -21.37 -31.62
CA THR A 161 -2.35 -19.96 -31.29
C THR A 161 -1.61 -19.59 -30.01
N THR A 162 -1.78 -20.41 -28.96
CA THR A 162 -1.16 -20.17 -27.64
C THR A 162 0.37 -20.10 -27.73
N VAL A 163 1.01 -21.11 -28.34
CA VAL A 163 2.48 -21.15 -28.43
C VAL A 163 3.03 -20.04 -29.33
N ARG A 164 2.35 -19.73 -30.46
CA ARG A 164 2.77 -18.65 -31.35
C ARG A 164 2.66 -17.29 -30.68
N THR A 165 1.56 -17.00 -30.00
CA THR A 165 1.38 -15.73 -29.28
C THR A 165 2.41 -15.59 -28.16
N ALA A 166 2.70 -16.65 -27.41
CA ALA A 166 3.75 -16.62 -26.39
C ALA A 166 5.13 -16.30 -26.99
N MET A 167 5.51 -16.95 -28.09
CA MET A 167 6.78 -16.70 -28.79
C MET A 167 6.84 -15.27 -29.36
N GLN A 168 5.77 -14.81 -30.02
CA GLN A 168 5.67 -13.46 -30.58
C GLN A 168 5.85 -12.39 -29.50
N ASN A 169 5.11 -12.51 -28.39
CA ASN A 169 5.20 -11.59 -27.27
C ASN A 169 6.61 -11.54 -26.67
N ALA A 170 7.27 -12.69 -26.55
CA ALA A 170 8.65 -12.76 -26.08
C ALA A 170 9.60 -12.04 -27.04
N LEU A 171 9.55 -12.35 -28.34
CA LEU A 171 10.39 -11.72 -29.35
C LEU A 171 10.15 -10.21 -29.43
N GLU A 172 8.91 -9.74 -29.33
CA GLU A 172 8.60 -8.29 -29.30
C GLU A 172 9.27 -7.57 -28.13
N ARG A 173 9.35 -8.21 -26.95
CA ARG A 173 10.07 -7.66 -25.80
C ARG A 173 11.58 -7.66 -25.98
N MET A 174 12.12 -8.57 -26.78
CA MET A 174 13.57 -8.70 -27.06
C MET A 174 14.02 -7.89 -28.29
N ASN A 175 13.09 -7.37 -29.10
CA ASN A 175 13.43 -6.76 -30.39
C ASN A 175 13.81 -5.29 -30.26
N ALA A 176 14.99 -4.90 -30.77
CA ALA A 176 15.42 -3.50 -30.77
C ALA A 176 14.66 -2.65 -31.82
N PRO A 177 14.42 -1.34 -31.58
CA PRO A 177 14.87 -0.54 -30.44
C PRO A 177 13.84 -0.40 -29.30
N ASP A 178 12.63 -0.93 -29.48
CA ASP A 178 11.47 -0.62 -28.64
C ASP A 178 11.17 -1.71 -27.59
N GLY A 179 11.76 -2.90 -27.73
CA GLY A 179 11.63 -3.98 -26.77
C GLY A 179 12.24 -3.64 -25.41
N TYR A 180 11.52 -3.97 -24.34
CA TYR A 180 11.96 -3.72 -22.95
C TYR A 180 13.28 -4.44 -22.60
N ASN A 181 13.58 -5.56 -23.23
CA ASN A 181 14.82 -6.31 -23.09
C ASN A 181 15.58 -6.34 -24.43
N ALA A 182 15.47 -5.27 -25.23
CA ALA A 182 16.13 -5.19 -26.52
C ALA A 182 17.65 -5.39 -26.41
N GLN A 183 18.21 -6.09 -27.40
CA GLN A 183 19.66 -6.26 -27.52
C GLN A 183 20.35 -4.89 -27.62
N GLN A 184 21.46 -4.72 -26.90
CA GLN A 184 22.17 -3.44 -26.84
C GLN A 184 23.09 -3.26 -28.06
N LEU A 185 22.50 -3.01 -29.24
CA LEU A 185 23.20 -2.96 -30.52
C LEU A 185 23.89 -1.61 -30.81
N ALA A 186 25.08 -1.67 -31.40
CA ALA A 186 25.83 -0.48 -31.80
C ALA A 186 25.03 0.43 -32.74
N GLY A 187 25.09 1.75 -32.50
CA GLY A 187 24.39 2.76 -33.31
C GLY A 187 22.88 2.82 -33.11
N LYS A 188 22.32 2.09 -32.13
CA LYS A 188 20.93 2.22 -31.69
C LYS A 188 20.84 3.15 -30.47
N PRO A 189 19.69 3.83 -30.26
CA PRO A 189 19.48 4.71 -29.10
C PRO A 189 19.17 3.95 -27.79
N TYR A 190 19.48 2.64 -27.73
CA TYR A 190 19.12 1.70 -26.67
C TYR A 190 20.37 0.93 -26.21
N GLY A 191 20.64 0.91 -24.90
CA GLY A 191 21.78 0.22 -24.33
C GLY A 191 23.14 0.89 -24.57
N ASP A 192 24.20 0.16 -24.27
CA ASP A 192 25.61 0.55 -24.38
C ASP A 192 26.23 0.31 -25.77
N GLY A 193 25.51 -0.40 -26.65
CA GLY A 193 25.97 -0.73 -28.00
C GLY A 193 26.96 -1.90 -28.09
N SER A 194 27.14 -2.67 -27.01
CA SER A 194 28.11 -3.78 -26.93
C SER A 194 27.70 -5.04 -27.68
N GLY A 195 26.42 -5.22 -27.99
CA GLY A 195 25.84 -6.42 -28.60
C GLY A 195 25.35 -7.47 -27.61
N GLY A 196 25.59 -7.29 -26.31
CA GLY A 196 25.08 -8.19 -25.26
C GLY A 196 23.61 -7.94 -24.91
N TRP A 197 23.06 -8.84 -24.10
CA TRP A 197 21.70 -8.75 -23.56
C TRP A 197 21.72 -8.32 -22.10
N ALA A 198 20.82 -7.41 -21.73
CA ALA A 198 20.68 -6.89 -20.36
C ALA A 198 19.21 -6.74 -19.97
N TRP A 199 18.97 -6.57 -18.68
CA TRP A 199 17.63 -6.34 -18.13
C TRP A 199 17.23 -4.86 -18.23
N GLY A 200 16.78 -4.45 -19.41
CA GLY A 200 16.40 -3.06 -19.66
C GLY A 200 17.50 -2.22 -20.29
N LYS A 201 17.13 -0.98 -20.63
CA LYS A 201 17.98 -0.06 -21.39
C LYS A 201 19.24 0.40 -20.67
N TRP A 202 19.17 0.57 -19.36
CA TRP A 202 20.21 1.20 -18.55
C TRP A 202 21.12 0.19 -17.84
N SER A 203 20.83 -1.09 -18.03
CA SER A 203 21.50 -2.18 -17.31
C SER A 203 22.70 -2.69 -18.09
N THR A 204 23.67 -3.24 -17.35
CA THR A 204 24.88 -3.83 -17.91
C THR A 204 24.55 -5.20 -18.51
N PRO A 205 25.00 -5.50 -19.74
CA PRO A 205 24.85 -6.84 -20.30
C PRO A 205 25.57 -7.91 -19.47
N SER A 206 24.92 -9.06 -19.28
CA SER A 206 25.47 -10.17 -18.49
C SER A 206 25.69 -11.43 -19.33
N MET A 207 26.61 -12.31 -18.90
CA MET A 207 26.87 -13.55 -19.64
C MET A 207 25.65 -14.44 -19.67
N PHE A 208 24.97 -14.61 -18.53
CA PHE A 208 23.78 -15.47 -18.45
C PHE A 208 22.64 -14.98 -19.34
N TYR A 209 22.28 -13.69 -19.27
CA TYR A 209 21.24 -13.13 -20.14
C TYR A 209 21.58 -13.23 -21.61
N THR A 210 22.88 -13.14 -21.94
CA THR A 210 23.33 -13.20 -23.33
C THR A 210 23.28 -14.60 -23.89
N PHE A 211 23.95 -15.57 -23.26
CA PHE A 211 24.00 -16.91 -23.82
C PHE A 211 22.63 -17.61 -23.75
N TYR A 212 21.84 -17.42 -22.68
CA TYR A 212 20.53 -18.06 -22.57
C TYR A 212 19.54 -17.55 -23.64
N THR A 213 19.55 -16.24 -23.90
CA THR A 213 18.75 -15.67 -24.99
C THR A 213 19.18 -16.23 -26.34
N ASN A 214 20.50 -16.30 -26.60
CA ASN A 214 21.05 -16.91 -27.81
C ASN A 214 20.65 -18.39 -27.95
N TYR A 215 20.62 -19.13 -26.84
CA TYR A 215 20.19 -20.53 -26.82
C TYR A 215 18.77 -20.66 -27.36
N VAL A 216 17.82 -19.92 -26.78
CA VAL A 216 16.40 -20.01 -27.17
C VAL A 216 16.18 -19.55 -28.61
N ILE A 217 16.87 -18.49 -29.05
CA ILE A 217 16.78 -18.01 -30.44
C ILE A 217 17.35 -19.04 -31.42
N THR A 218 18.45 -19.68 -31.05
CA THR A 218 19.08 -20.73 -31.87
C THR A 218 18.17 -21.96 -31.98
N GLU A 219 17.57 -22.39 -30.88
CA GLU A 219 16.61 -23.50 -30.87
C GLU A 219 15.36 -23.18 -31.70
N LEU A 220 14.86 -21.94 -31.64
CA LEU A 220 13.78 -21.48 -32.51
C LEU A 220 14.18 -21.54 -33.99
N LYS A 221 15.38 -21.09 -34.34
CA LYS A 221 15.87 -21.14 -35.73
C LYS A 221 15.96 -22.58 -36.25
N LYS A 222 16.45 -23.52 -35.44
CA LYS A 222 16.46 -24.95 -35.79
C LYS A 222 15.07 -25.49 -36.06
N ASP A 223 14.10 -25.13 -35.22
CA ASP A 223 12.71 -25.54 -35.42
C ASP A 223 12.08 -24.90 -36.66
N MET A 224 12.40 -23.64 -36.96
CA MET A 224 11.99 -22.95 -38.18
C MET A 224 12.59 -23.57 -39.45
N ASP A 225 13.82 -24.07 -39.39
CA ASP A 225 14.45 -24.80 -40.50
C ASP A 225 13.76 -26.15 -40.73
N ALA A 226 13.35 -26.82 -39.65
CA ALA A 226 12.66 -28.11 -39.69
C ALA A 226 11.17 -27.98 -40.12
N ASP A 227 10.51 -26.89 -39.75
CA ASP A 227 9.09 -26.62 -40.03
C ASP A 227 8.86 -25.16 -40.49
N PRO A 228 9.22 -24.85 -41.76
CA PRO A 228 9.17 -23.48 -42.27
C PRO A 228 7.74 -22.92 -42.30
N GLY A 229 7.56 -21.73 -41.72
CA GLY A 229 6.27 -21.00 -41.75
C GLY A 229 5.30 -21.34 -40.62
N PHE A 230 5.66 -22.21 -39.67
CA PHE A 230 4.85 -22.41 -38.47
C PHE A 230 4.80 -21.14 -37.63
N TRP A 231 5.96 -20.59 -37.27
CA TRP A 231 6.04 -19.49 -36.30
C TRP A 231 5.62 -18.13 -36.90
N ASN A 232 5.94 -17.86 -38.17
CA ASN A 232 5.70 -16.57 -38.84
C ASN A 232 6.25 -15.36 -38.05
N VAL A 233 7.46 -15.48 -37.50
CA VAL A 233 8.09 -14.47 -36.61
C VAL A 233 9.29 -13.75 -37.25
N ASP A 234 9.54 -13.92 -38.55
CA ASP A 234 10.72 -13.31 -39.22
C ASP A 234 10.79 -11.79 -39.00
N ALA A 235 9.65 -11.11 -39.01
CA ALA A 235 9.57 -9.68 -38.75
C ALA A 235 10.00 -9.31 -37.31
N ASN A 236 9.66 -10.17 -36.33
CA ASN A 236 9.99 -9.99 -34.92
C ASN A 236 11.49 -10.25 -34.64
N MET A 237 12.21 -10.93 -35.54
CA MET A 237 13.64 -11.23 -35.41
C MET A 237 14.55 -10.18 -36.05
N ASN A 238 14.02 -9.19 -36.78
CA ASN A 238 14.82 -8.23 -37.56
C ASN A 238 15.77 -7.33 -36.74
N GLY A 239 15.49 -7.11 -35.45
CA GLY A 239 16.33 -6.32 -34.55
C GLY A 239 17.19 -7.17 -33.61
N ILE A 240 17.33 -8.46 -33.88
CA ILE A 240 18.16 -9.42 -33.15
C ILE A 240 19.38 -9.76 -34.02
N ASP A 241 20.59 -9.52 -33.51
CA ASP A 241 21.85 -9.87 -34.18
C ASP A 241 22.66 -10.87 -33.36
N LEU A 242 22.53 -12.15 -33.73
CA LEU A 242 23.29 -13.26 -33.16
C LEU A 242 24.81 -13.04 -33.26
N ASN A 243 25.30 -12.43 -34.35
CA ASN A 243 26.74 -12.16 -34.49
C ASN A 243 27.25 -11.19 -33.43
N ALA A 244 26.46 -10.17 -33.09
CA ALA A 244 26.83 -9.19 -32.09
C ALA A 244 26.91 -9.83 -30.69
N SER A 245 25.93 -10.65 -30.32
CA SER A 245 25.91 -11.38 -29.05
C SER A 245 27.00 -12.45 -28.96
N ALA A 246 27.25 -13.22 -30.02
CA ALA A 246 28.33 -14.20 -30.05
C ALA A 246 29.70 -13.52 -29.93
N ASN A 247 29.90 -12.39 -30.62
CA ASN A 247 31.12 -11.59 -30.48
C ASN A 247 31.33 -11.10 -29.05
N TRP A 248 30.25 -10.65 -28.40
CA TRP A 248 30.30 -10.18 -27.03
C TRP A 248 30.69 -11.30 -26.06
N LEU A 249 30.11 -12.51 -26.21
CA LEU A 249 30.49 -13.67 -25.40
C LEU A 249 31.95 -14.06 -25.62
N ILE A 250 32.42 -14.09 -26.87
CA ILE A 250 33.84 -14.39 -27.19
C ILE A 250 34.77 -13.35 -26.56
N TRP A 251 34.38 -12.07 -26.56
CA TRP A 251 35.17 -11.01 -25.93
C TRP A 251 35.28 -11.17 -24.40
N LYS A 252 34.31 -11.81 -23.76
CA LYS A 252 34.34 -12.13 -22.33
C LYS A 252 35.18 -13.37 -21.98
N GLN A 253 35.55 -14.18 -22.97
CA GLN A 253 36.40 -15.35 -22.77
C GLN A 253 37.77 -14.93 -22.24
N LYS A 254 38.27 -15.63 -21.22
CA LYS A 254 39.62 -15.41 -20.69
C LYS A 254 40.69 -15.88 -21.67
N ASP A 255 41.92 -15.43 -21.47
CA ASP A 255 43.03 -15.71 -22.38
C ASP A 255 43.34 -17.22 -22.50
N ASP A 256 43.15 -17.97 -21.42
CA ASP A 256 43.34 -19.41 -21.31
C ASP A 256 42.13 -20.24 -21.80
N GLY A 257 41.01 -19.60 -22.17
CA GLY A 257 39.90 -20.23 -22.88
C GLY A 257 38.63 -20.48 -22.08
N HIS A 258 38.60 -20.20 -20.79
CA HIS A 258 37.39 -20.35 -19.98
C HIS A 258 36.56 -19.07 -19.91
N TRP A 259 35.32 -19.21 -19.43
CA TRP A 259 34.48 -18.10 -19.00
C TRP A 259 34.29 -18.13 -17.50
N SER A 260 34.27 -16.95 -16.89
CA SER A 260 34.10 -16.78 -15.45
C SER A 260 33.31 -15.50 -15.21
N ASP A 261 32.20 -15.61 -14.48
CA ASP A 261 31.39 -14.47 -14.03
C ASP A 261 31.11 -14.56 -12.53
N TRP A 262 30.76 -13.40 -11.98
CA TRP A 262 29.88 -13.38 -10.83
C TRP A 262 28.43 -13.37 -11.34
N GLY A 263 27.53 -14.06 -10.66
CA GLY A 263 26.12 -14.07 -11.04
C GLY A 263 25.51 -15.44 -10.87
N TYR A 264 24.57 -15.77 -11.75
CA TYR A 264 23.77 -16.97 -11.64
C TYR A 264 24.54 -18.28 -11.88
N ILE A 265 25.53 -18.27 -12.77
CA ILE A 265 26.50 -19.36 -12.93
C ILE A 265 27.86 -18.80 -12.52
N SER A 266 28.33 -19.21 -11.35
CA SER A 266 29.64 -18.83 -10.80
C SER A 266 30.68 -19.95 -10.91
N ASN A 267 30.29 -21.13 -11.36
CA ASN A 267 31.20 -22.23 -11.63
C ASN A 267 31.77 -22.11 -13.04
N ASP A 268 33.09 -21.95 -13.14
CA ASP A 268 33.79 -21.71 -14.40
C ASP A 268 33.68 -22.89 -15.38
N VAL A 269 33.67 -24.13 -14.87
CA VAL A 269 33.54 -25.35 -15.67
C VAL A 269 32.15 -25.41 -16.30
N GLU A 270 31.12 -25.20 -15.48
CA GLU A 270 29.72 -25.16 -15.93
C GLU A 270 29.51 -24.09 -17.00
N LEU A 271 29.95 -22.85 -16.73
CA LEU A 271 29.78 -21.73 -17.65
C LEU A 271 30.52 -21.96 -18.97
N THR A 272 31.74 -22.49 -18.89
CA THR A 272 32.56 -22.79 -20.07
C THR A 272 31.96 -23.89 -20.93
N GLY A 273 31.47 -24.97 -20.30
CA GLY A 273 30.79 -26.04 -21.03
C GLY A 273 29.52 -25.55 -21.73
N PHE A 274 28.68 -24.79 -21.02
CA PHE A 274 27.40 -24.34 -21.53
C PHE A 274 27.52 -23.29 -22.65
N ILE A 275 28.39 -22.29 -22.49
CA ILE A 275 28.68 -21.33 -23.57
C ILE A 275 29.30 -22.04 -24.78
N SER A 276 30.15 -23.06 -24.58
CA SER A 276 30.72 -23.82 -25.71
C SER A 276 29.66 -24.59 -26.48
N GLU A 277 28.72 -25.26 -25.79
CA GLU A 277 27.58 -25.92 -26.42
C GLU A 277 26.75 -24.92 -27.24
N ASN A 278 26.45 -23.76 -26.64
CA ASN A 278 25.67 -22.70 -27.27
C ASN A 278 26.32 -22.18 -28.57
N LEU A 279 27.60 -21.79 -28.51
CA LEU A 279 28.33 -21.25 -29.66
C LEU A 279 28.47 -22.27 -30.79
N ALA A 280 28.69 -23.54 -30.48
CA ALA A 280 28.72 -24.62 -31.48
C ALA A 280 27.36 -24.78 -32.18
N SER A 281 26.27 -24.70 -31.40
CA SER A 281 24.89 -24.76 -31.89
C SER A 281 24.49 -23.54 -32.72
N GLU A 282 24.95 -22.34 -32.34
CA GLU A 282 24.66 -21.06 -33.02
C GLU A 282 25.40 -20.92 -34.35
N TYR A 283 26.55 -21.58 -34.51
CA TYR A 283 27.47 -21.48 -35.65
C TYR A 283 26.83 -21.47 -37.05
N PRO A 284 25.83 -22.32 -37.38
CA PRO A 284 25.22 -22.33 -38.71
C PRO A 284 24.53 -21.00 -39.09
N TYR A 285 24.11 -20.23 -38.09
CA TYR A 285 23.34 -18.99 -38.25
C TYR A 285 24.20 -17.71 -38.25
N LEU A 286 25.51 -17.87 -38.15
CA LEU A 286 26.47 -16.77 -38.07
C LEU A 286 27.07 -16.42 -39.44
N ASN A 287 27.59 -15.21 -39.58
CA ASN A 287 28.35 -14.80 -40.76
C ASN A 287 29.77 -15.42 -40.76
N GLU A 288 30.45 -15.42 -41.91
CA GLU A 288 31.74 -16.10 -42.07
C GLU A 288 32.85 -15.56 -41.15
N THR A 289 32.85 -14.26 -40.85
CA THR A 289 33.81 -13.67 -39.90
C THR A 289 33.57 -14.21 -38.51
N MET A 290 32.31 -14.25 -38.08
CA MET A 290 31.94 -14.71 -36.75
C MET A 290 32.14 -16.23 -36.60
N LYS A 291 31.85 -17.02 -37.64
CA LYS A 291 32.21 -18.44 -37.68
C LYS A 291 33.70 -18.67 -37.41
N GLY A 292 34.57 -17.87 -38.03
CA GLY A 292 36.01 -17.92 -37.76
C GLY A 292 36.36 -17.63 -36.29
N ALA A 293 35.71 -16.64 -35.69
CA ALA A 293 35.90 -16.28 -34.28
C ALA A 293 35.39 -17.38 -33.32
N VAL A 294 34.21 -17.93 -33.57
CA VAL A 294 33.64 -19.05 -32.81
C VAL A 294 34.57 -20.26 -32.84
N ASN A 295 35.08 -20.65 -34.01
CA ASN A 295 36.01 -21.78 -34.10
C ASN A 295 37.28 -21.57 -33.28
N ALA A 296 37.81 -20.33 -33.26
CA ALA A 296 38.98 -20.00 -32.44
C ALA A 296 38.65 -20.06 -30.94
N SER A 297 37.47 -19.58 -30.54
CA SER A 297 37.00 -19.59 -29.16
C SER A 297 36.74 -21.01 -28.64
N LEU A 298 36.03 -21.84 -29.41
CA LEU A 298 35.76 -23.25 -29.09
C LEU A 298 37.04 -24.08 -29.00
N LYS A 299 38.06 -23.75 -29.80
CA LYS A 299 39.36 -24.41 -29.69
C LYS A 299 40.02 -24.14 -28.32
N LYS A 300 40.00 -22.89 -27.86
CA LYS A 300 40.55 -22.52 -26.55
C LYS A 300 39.76 -23.16 -25.40
N SER A 301 38.43 -23.14 -25.46
CA SER A 301 37.62 -23.77 -24.41
C SER A 301 37.78 -25.29 -24.38
N CYS A 302 37.95 -25.93 -25.54
CA CYS A 302 38.31 -27.35 -25.61
C CYS A 302 39.66 -27.63 -24.95
N GLU A 303 40.68 -26.82 -25.25
CA GLU A 303 42.02 -26.98 -24.66
C GLU A 303 41.97 -26.80 -23.13
N TRP A 304 41.17 -25.86 -22.64
CA TRP A 304 40.97 -25.64 -21.20
C TRP A 304 40.21 -26.79 -20.53
N LEU A 305 39.05 -27.21 -21.07
CA LEU A 305 38.24 -28.31 -20.51
C LEU A 305 39.02 -29.63 -20.44
N LEU A 306 39.90 -29.91 -21.42
CA LEU A 306 40.76 -31.09 -21.41
C LEU A 306 41.97 -30.97 -20.46
N ALA A 307 42.35 -29.75 -20.08
CA ALA A 307 43.48 -29.50 -19.19
C ALA A 307 43.06 -29.28 -17.73
N TYR A 308 41.75 -29.15 -17.46
CA TYR A 308 41.20 -28.96 -16.12
C TYR A 308 41.43 -30.22 -15.27
N ASP A 309 42.11 -30.06 -14.13
CA ASP A 309 42.59 -31.20 -13.33
C ASP A 309 41.78 -31.46 -12.05
N ASP A 310 40.86 -30.57 -11.66
CA ASP A 310 40.11 -30.66 -10.40
C ASP A 310 38.66 -31.16 -10.53
N TYR A 311 38.33 -31.87 -11.62
CA TYR A 311 36.98 -32.43 -11.82
C TYR A 311 36.48 -33.30 -10.65
N THR A 312 37.39 -33.90 -9.88
CA THR A 312 37.01 -34.75 -8.74
C THR A 312 36.24 -33.97 -7.65
N ASN A 313 36.54 -32.69 -7.48
CA ASN A 313 35.91 -31.83 -6.48
C ASN A 313 34.74 -31.02 -7.03
N GLU A 314 34.47 -31.11 -8.34
CA GLU A 314 33.38 -30.39 -8.99
C GLU A 314 32.00 -30.94 -8.61
N ASP A 315 31.01 -30.06 -8.68
CA ASP A 315 29.60 -30.38 -8.50
C ASP A 315 29.03 -31.10 -9.73
N THR A 316 27.87 -31.74 -9.57
CA THR A 316 27.21 -32.54 -10.62
C THR A 316 26.95 -31.72 -11.87
N GLN A 317 26.45 -30.50 -11.73
CA GLN A 317 26.16 -29.62 -12.86
C GLN A 317 27.41 -29.28 -13.66
N ALA A 318 28.50 -28.90 -12.98
CA ALA A 318 29.79 -28.62 -13.63
C ALA A 318 30.28 -29.81 -14.46
N LEU A 319 30.24 -31.03 -13.90
CA LEU A 319 30.57 -32.25 -14.65
C LEU A 319 29.66 -32.48 -15.85
N SER A 320 28.37 -32.24 -15.68
CA SER A 320 27.36 -32.45 -16.72
C SER A 320 27.57 -31.49 -17.90
N TYR A 321 27.75 -30.20 -17.63
CA TYR A 321 27.98 -29.20 -18.67
C TYR A 321 29.37 -29.30 -19.31
N ALA A 322 30.39 -29.78 -18.59
CA ALA A 322 31.67 -30.14 -19.21
C ALA A 322 31.50 -31.24 -20.26
N ILE A 323 30.73 -32.30 -19.96
CA ILE A 323 30.40 -33.35 -20.94
C ILE A 323 29.62 -32.77 -22.13
N LEU A 324 28.57 -31.99 -21.87
CA LEU A 324 27.74 -31.39 -22.94
C LEU A 324 28.56 -30.49 -23.87
N GLY A 325 29.41 -29.62 -23.30
CA GLY A 325 30.32 -28.76 -24.06
C GLY A 325 31.33 -29.53 -24.88
N LEU A 326 31.99 -30.55 -24.29
CA LEU A 326 32.94 -31.41 -25.00
C LEU A 326 32.28 -32.21 -26.13
N VAL A 327 31.07 -32.73 -25.92
CA VAL A 327 30.27 -33.40 -26.96
C VAL A 327 29.97 -32.45 -28.10
N ALA A 328 29.50 -31.23 -27.81
CA ALA A 328 29.18 -30.24 -28.84
C ALA A 328 30.42 -29.81 -29.63
N ILE A 329 31.56 -29.59 -28.97
CA ILE A 329 32.84 -29.26 -29.59
C ILE A 329 33.31 -30.38 -30.53
N ARG A 330 33.25 -31.64 -30.07
CA ARG A 330 33.60 -32.81 -30.88
C ARG A 330 32.72 -32.92 -32.11
N ASP A 331 31.41 -32.82 -31.94
CA ASP A 331 30.44 -32.99 -33.02
C ASP A 331 30.52 -31.83 -34.04
N HIS A 332 30.94 -30.65 -33.59
CA HIS A 332 31.27 -29.50 -34.44
C HIS A 332 32.59 -29.69 -35.22
N GLY A 333 33.43 -30.66 -34.83
CA GLY A 333 34.68 -31.00 -35.52
C GLY A 333 35.90 -30.21 -35.05
N ILE A 334 35.91 -29.75 -33.80
CA ILE A 334 37.05 -29.07 -33.17
C ILE A 334 37.70 -29.99 -32.12
N GLY A 335 39.03 -29.89 -32.00
CA GLY A 335 39.80 -30.66 -31.03
C GLY A 335 40.18 -32.06 -31.54
N ASN A 336 40.62 -32.92 -30.62
CA ASN A 336 40.98 -34.30 -30.93
C ASN A 336 39.92 -35.25 -30.38
N ASP A 337 39.15 -35.89 -31.25
CA ASP A 337 38.06 -36.79 -30.88
C ASP A 337 38.49 -37.88 -29.90
N THR A 338 39.72 -38.40 -30.02
CA THR A 338 40.21 -39.44 -29.10
C THR A 338 40.42 -38.88 -27.70
N ALA A 339 41.06 -37.71 -27.58
CA ALA A 339 41.27 -37.06 -26.30
C ALA A 339 39.93 -36.65 -25.65
N ILE A 340 39.03 -36.06 -26.45
CA ILE A 340 37.69 -35.65 -25.98
C ILE A 340 36.88 -36.85 -25.50
N ASN A 341 36.85 -37.96 -26.25
CA ASN A 341 36.11 -39.14 -25.84
C ASN A 341 36.69 -39.83 -24.60
N VAL A 342 38.01 -39.76 -24.38
CA VAL A 342 38.63 -40.22 -23.13
C VAL A 342 38.11 -39.40 -21.96
N GLU A 343 38.20 -38.07 -22.05
CA GLU A 343 37.75 -37.17 -20.98
C GLU A 343 36.24 -37.35 -20.69
N ILE A 344 35.39 -37.37 -21.72
CA ILE A 344 33.95 -37.66 -21.56
C ILE A 344 33.72 -39.00 -20.84
N GLY A 345 34.54 -40.03 -21.12
CA GLY A 345 34.46 -41.33 -20.45
C GLY A 345 34.80 -41.26 -18.95
N GLU A 346 35.80 -40.45 -18.59
CA GLU A 346 36.22 -40.22 -17.22
C GLU A 346 35.16 -39.42 -16.45
N LEU A 347 34.70 -38.30 -17.01
CA LEU A 347 33.63 -37.47 -16.45
C LEU A 347 32.33 -38.27 -16.27
N LYS A 348 31.94 -39.09 -17.25
CA LYS A 348 30.79 -40.00 -17.16
C LYS A 348 30.89 -40.93 -15.96
N THR A 349 32.08 -41.49 -15.71
CA THR A 349 32.31 -42.40 -14.59
C THR A 349 32.18 -41.68 -13.26
N GLN A 350 32.72 -40.45 -13.16
CA GLN A 350 32.59 -39.60 -11.97
C GLN A 350 31.12 -39.24 -11.70
N LEU A 351 30.39 -38.84 -12.75
CA LEU A 351 28.98 -38.47 -12.67
C LEU A 351 28.12 -39.64 -12.18
N LEU A 352 28.30 -40.85 -12.73
CA LEU A 352 27.62 -42.06 -12.24
C LEU A 352 27.99 -42.38 -10.77
N GLY A 353 29.23 -42.10 -10.36
CA GLY A 353 29.69 -42.28 -8.98
C GLY A 353 29.04 -41.34 -7.97
N LYS A 354 28.53 -40.18 -8.40
CA LYS A 354 27.80 -39.20 -7.58
C LYS A 354 26.29 -39.48 -7.47
N ARG A 355 25.77 -40.50 -8.16
CA ARG A 355 24.34 -40.85 -8.16
C ARG A 355 23.91 -41.38 -6.79
N GLU A 356 22.91 -40.76 -6.19
CA GLU A 356 22.25 -41.22 -4.97
C GLU A 356 21.02 -42.07 -5.30
N SER A 357 20.58 -42.93 -4.38
CA SER A 357 19.38 -43.78 -4.55
C SER A 357 18.50 -43.73 -3.30
N SER A 358 17.20 -43.51 -3.50
CA SER A 358 16.18 -43.46 -2.46
C SER A 358 14.94 -44.25 -2.89
N GLY A 359 14.72 -45.42 -2.28
CA GLY A 359 13.64 -46.31 -2.68
C GLY A 359 13.80 -46.80 -4.13
N ALA A 360 12.80 -46.54 -4.97
CA ALA A 360 12.80 -46.85 -6.39
C ALA A 360 13.34 -45.71 -7.28
N GLU A 361 13.69 -44.57 -6.68
CA GLU A 361 14.22 -43.39 -7.37
C GLU A 361 15.73 -43.27 -7.18
N SER A 362 16.37 -42.57 -8.11
CA SER A 362 17.77 -42.16 -7.98
C SER A 362 17.96 -40.74 -8.48
N TYR A 363 18.84 -39.97 -7.88
CA TYR A 363 19.00 -38.55 -8.22
C TYR A 363 20.43 -38.11 -7.97
N TRP A 364 20.75 -36.91 -8.41
CA TRP A 364 21.99 -36.20 -8.09
C TRP A 364 21.68 -34.99 -7.23
N ASN A 365 22.66 -34.58 -6.43
CA ASN A 365 22.50 -33.50 -5.49
C ASN A 365 23.78 -32.66 -5.43
N ASP A 366 23.63 -31.34 -5.51
CA ASP A 366 24.71 -30.37 -5.31
C ASP A 366 24.45 -29.63 -3.99
N LYS A 367 25.48 -29.34 -3.19
CA LYS A 367 25.35 -28.88 -1.79
C LYS A 367 24.79 -27.45 -1.61
N THR A 368 24.19 -26.86 -2.64
CA THR A 368 23.58 -25.52 -2.61
C THR A 368 22.05 -25.62 -2.67
N LYS A 369 21.36 -24.70 -1.98
CA LYS A 369 19.95 -24.81 -1.55
C LYS A 369 19.00 -25.17 -2.71
N TRP A 370 18.18 -26.22 -2.49
CA TRP A 370 17.09 -26.76 -3.33
C TRP A 370 17.48 -27.76 -4.43
N GLY A 371 18.69 -28.30 -4.33
CA GLY A 371 19.42 -28.92 -5.44
C GLY A 371 19.32 -30.43 -5.63
N THR A 372 18.19 -30.96 -6.12
CA THR A 372 18.22 -32.29 -6.80
C THR A 372 17.73 -32.30 -8.23
N TYR A 373 16.73 -31.48 -8.59
CA TYR A 373 16.11 -31.55 -9.92
C TYR A 373 17.04 -31.13 -11.06
N GLU A 374 17.68 -29.96 -10.95
CA GLU A 374 18.58 -29.47 -11.98
C GLU A 374 19.87 -30.29 -12.09
N PRO A 375 20.55 -30.65 -10.97
CA PRO A 375 21.64 -31.62 -11.02
C PRO A 375 21.22 -32.94 -11.67
N THR A 376 20.02 -33.44 -11.36
CA THR A 376 19.51 -34.70 -11.95
C THR A 376 19.22 -34.56 -13.44
N ALA A 377 18.57 -33.47 -13.86
CA ALA A 377 18.23 -33.22 -15.25
C ALA A 377 19.50 -33.09 -16.12
N SER A 378 20.42 -32.22 -15.71
CA SER A 378 21.71 -32.04 -16.39
C SER A 378 22.51 -33.34 -16.46
N ALA A 379 22.54 -34.13 -15.36
CA ALA A 379 23.24 -35.41 -15.34
C ALA A 379 22.61 -36.43 -16.30
N ILE A 380 21.28 -36.57 -16.31
CA ILE A 380 20.57 -37.49 -17.23
C ILE A 380 20.88 -37.11 -18.69
N LEU A 381 20.79 -35.83 -19.03
CA LEU A 381 21.06 -35.35 -20.38
C LEU A 381 22.53 -35.59 -20.79
N ALA A 382 23.48 -35.24 -19.92
CA ALA A 382 24.90 -35.46 -20.16
C ALA A 382 25.25 -36.95 -20.34
N LEU A 383 24.70 -37.83 -19.48
CA LEU A 383 24.88 -39.28 -19.59
C LEU A 383 24.29 -39.83 -20.88
N HIS A 384 23.10 -39.37 -21.27
CA HIS A 384 22.47 -39.75 -22.53
C HIS A 384 23.34 -39.35 -23.74
N LYS A 385 23.82 -38.10 -23.78
CA LYS A 385 24.75 -37.61 -24.84
C LYS A 385 26.11 -38.32 -24.83
N ALA A 386 26.54 -38.82 -23.66
CA ALA A 386 27.73 -39.66 -23.51
C ALA A 386 27.48 -41.16 -23.82
N GLY A 387 26.29 -41.51 -24.30
CA GLY A 387 25.93 -42.84 -24.81
C GLY A 387 25.38 -43.82 -23.78
N VAL A 388 24.84 -43.36 -22.64
CA VAL A 388 24.11 -44.21 -21.69
C VAL A 388 22.67 -44.45 -22.19
N ASP A 389 22.20 -45.69 -22.08
CA ASP A 389 20.85 -46.08 -22.51
C ASP A 389 19.78 -45.43 -21.61
N PRO A 390 18.71 -44.82 -22.18
CA PRO A 390 17.61 -44.25 -21.41
C PRO A 390 16.95 -45.21 -20.40
N VAL A 391 16.98 -46.52 -20.64
CA VAL A 391 16.45 -47.54 -19.71
C VAL A 391 17.22 -47.52 -18.38
N ASP A 392 18.54 -47.34 -18.41
CA ASP A 392 19.39 -47.27 -17.20
C ASP A 392 19.20 -45.96 -16.40
N LEU A 393 18.59 -44.96 -17.05
CA LEU A 393 18.24 -43.66 -16.49
C LEU A 393 16.81 -43.60 -15.95
N SER A 394 15.98 -44.62 -16.19
CA SER A 394 14.56 -44.65 -15.78
C SER A 394 14.29 -44.36 -14.29
N PRO A 395 15.10 -44.86 -13.33
CA PRO A 395 14.92 -44.50 -11.91
C PRO A 395 15.16 -43.01 -11.65
N SER A 396 16.04 -42.35 -12.41
CA SER A 396 16.29 -40.90 -12.31
C SER A 396 15.26 -40.06 -13.04
N ILE A 397 14.78 -40.54 -14.19
CA ILE A 397 13.63 -39.96 -14.89
C ILE A 397 12.40 -39.99 -13.97
N SER A 398 12.19 -41.08 -13.23
CA SER A 398 11.08 -41.18 -12.27
C SER A 398 11.16 -40.14 -11.16
N HIS A 399 12.36 -39.75 -10.71
CA HIS A 399 12.54 -38.66 -9.74
C HIS A 399 12.07 -37.30 -10.29
N LEU A 400 12.41 -36.98 -11.54
CA LEU A 400 11.96 -35.74 -12.21
C LEU A 400 10.44 -35.72 -12.41
N ILE A 401 9.83 -36.91 -12.62
CA ILE A 401 8.41 -37.04 -12.89
C ILE A 401 7.58 -37.03 -11.60
N GLY A 402 8.01 -37.79 -10.59
CA GLY A 402 7.24 -38.11 -9.39
C GLY A 402 7.16 -36.99 -8.36
N ASN A 403 8.10 -36.04 -8.38
CA ASN A 403 8.14 -34.96 -7.41
C ASN A 403 7.96 -33.59 -8.09
N ARG A 404 7.12 -32.74 -7.50
CA ARG A 404 7.01 -31.32 -7.85
C ARG A 404 7.92 -30.53 -6.90
N ALA A 405 8.73 -29.62 -7.46
CA ALA A 405 9.45 -28.67 -6.62
C ALA A 405 8.50 -27.53 -6.22
N GLY A 406 8.74 -26.96 -5.04
CA GLY A 406 7.84 -26.02 -4.39
C GLY A 406 7.38 -24.80 -5.21
N ARG A 407 6.30 -24.18 -4.73
CA ARG A 407 5.61 -22.94 -5.14
C ARG A 407 5.05 -22.83 -6.57
N SER A 408 5.44 -23.61 -7.57
CA SER A 408 4.95 -23.39 -8.94
C SER A 408 3.49 -23.85 -9.10
N TYR A 409 2.56 -22.88 -9.18
CA TYR A 409 1.09 -22.91 -9.34
C TYR A 409 0.50 -23.81 -10.46
N SER A 410 1.30 -24.67 -11.06
CA SER A 410 1.00 -25.27 -12.36
C SER A 410 1.92 -26.44 -12.73
N GLY A 411 2.83 -26.88 -11.84
CA GLY A 411 3.70 -28.04 -12.10
C GLY A 411 5.13 -27.73 -12.57
N GLY A 412 5.70 -26.55 -12.31
CA GLY A 412 7.14 -26.30 -12.54
C GLY A 412 8.06 -27.10 -11.59
N TRP A 413 9.38 -26.88 -11.72
CA TRP A 413 10.43 -27.45 -10.85
C TRP A 413 11.20 -26.37 -10.07
N GLY A 414 10.49 -25.36 -9.57
CA GLY A 414 10.98 -24.43 -8.53
C GLY A 414 11.71 -23.20 -9.04
N SER A 415 12.35 -23.27 -10.21
CA SER A 415 12.86 -22.09 -10.93
C SER A 415 12.64 -22.22 -12.42
N THR A 416 12.71 -21.10 -13.16
CA THR A 416 12.60 -21.06 -14.62
C THR A 416 13.71 -21.86 -15.30
N ARG A 417 14.97 -21.70 -14.87
CA ARG A 417 16.11 -22.50 -15.38
C ARG A 417 15.98 -23.98 -15.05
N THR A 418 15.71 -24.34 -13.80
CA THR A 418 15.55 -25.74 -13.41
C THR A 418 14.41 -26.40 -14.20
N SER A 419 13.30 -25.69 -14.37
CA SER A 419 12.18 -26.19 -15.18
C SER A 419 12.59 -26.35 -16.64
N ALA A 420 13.32 -25.40 -17.23
CA ALA A 420 13.85 -25.52 -18.59
C ALA A 420 14.79 -26.72 -18.76
N ALA A 421 15.71 -26.95 -17.80
CA ALA A 421 16.62 -28.10 -17.81
C ALA A 421 15.87 -29.44 -17.74
N VAL A 422 14.90 -29.55 -16.82
CA VAL A 422 14.07 -30.76 -16.68
C VAL A 422 13.26 -31.03 -17.94
N ILE A 423 12.58 -30.01 -18.47
CA ILE A 423 11.79 -30.11 -19.70
C ILE A 423 12.67 -30.54 -20.87
N ASN A 424 13.85 -29.94 -21.04
CA ASN A 424 14.76 -30.29 -22.11
C ASN A 424 15.16 -31.77 -22.00
N THR A 425 15.54 -32.19 -20.80
CA THR A 425 15.94 -33.57 -20.50
C THR A 425 14.82 -34.56 -20.77
N LEU A 426 13.61 -34.29 -20.27
CA LEU A 426 12.47 -35.19 -20.46
C LEU A 426 12.06 -35.29 -21.94
N THR A 427 12.19 -34.18 -22.70
CA THR A 427 11.88 -34.16 -24.14
C THR A 427 12.89 -34.96 -24.95
N GLU A 428 14.18 -34.91 -24.59
CA GLU A 428 15.25 -35.58 -25.34
C GLU A 428 15.43 -37.06 -24.96
N VAL A 429 15.25 -37.42 -23.69
CA VAL A 429 15.66 -38.73 -23.17
C VAL A 429 14.49 -39.70 -23.00
N VAL A 430 13.27 -39.22 -22.77
CA VAL A 430 12.13 -40.11 -22.51
C VAL A 430 11.53 -40.63 -23.81
N PRO A 431 11.53 -41.96 -24.04
CA PRO A 431 10.86 -42.53 -25.19
C PRO A 431 9.34 -42.40 -25.05
N GLN A 432 8.65 -42.25 -26.18
CA GLN A 432 7.19 -42.25 -26.23
C GLN A 432 6.64 -43.57 -25.69
N ALA A 433 5.65 -43.50 -24.80
CA ALA A 433 4.93 -44.65 -24.27
C ALA A 433 3.47 -44.61 -24.72
N ASP A 434 2.88 -45.78 -24.98
CA ASP A 434 1.45 -45.89 -25.28
C ASP A 434 0.65 -45.54 -24.02
N ILE A 435 -0.24 -44.54 -24.14
CA ILE A 435 -1.12 -44.09 -23.07
C ILE A 435 -2.55 -44.44 -23.49
N ASP A 436 -3.23 -45.31 -22.73
CA ASP A 436 -4.66 -45.60 -22.88
C ASP A 436 -5.23 -46.11 -21.55
N PHE A 437 -5.79 -45.21 -20.75
CA PHE A 437 -6.48 -45.58 -19.52
C PHE A 437 -7.53 -44.56 -19.09
N THR A 438 -8.47 -44.97 -18.24
CA THR A 438 -9.45 -44.08 -17.61
C THR A 438 -9.36 -44.15 -16.10
N VAL A 439 -9.70 -43.05 -15.40
CA VAL A 439 -9.76 -42.98 -13.93
C VAL A 439 -10.96 -42.18 -13.42
N ASN A 440 -11.33 -42.43 -12.16
CA ASN A 440 -12.23 -41.59 -11.38
C ASN A 440 -11.45 -40.89 -10.27
N VAL A 441 -11.78 -39.65 -9.99
CA VAL A 441 -11.13 -38.82 -8.96
C VAL A 441 -12.17 -38.20 -8.05
N GLU A 442 -11.90 -38.24 -6.75
CA GLU A 442 -12.77 -37.69 -5.72
C GLU A 442 -11.94 -36.99 -4.64
N ILE A 443 -12.42 -35.83 -4.16
CA ILE A 443 -11.87 -35.14 -2.99
C ILE A 443 -12.88 -35.27 -1.86
N LYS A 444 -12.41 -35.76 -0.71
CA LYS A 444 -13.18 -35.88 0.53
C LYS A 444 -12.49 -35.20 1.68
N ARG A 445 -13.27 -34.75 2.65
CA ARG A 445 -12.77 -34.44 3.98
C ARG A 445 -12.50 -35.72 4.77
N GLU A 446 -11.72 -35.61 5.84
CA GLU A 446 -11.47 -36.68 6.81
C GLU A 446 -12.75 -37.32 7.39
N ASP A 447 -13.84 -36.54 7.52
CA ASP A 447 -15.15 -37.04 8.00
C ASP A 447 -15.97 -37.79 6.94
N GLY A 448 -15.42 -37.96 5.72
CA GLY A 448 -16.05 -38.63 4.59
C GLY A 448 -16.98 -37.74 3.76
N THR A 449 -17.13 -36.47 4.11
CA THR A 449 -17.95 -35.53 3.34
C THR A 449 -17.34 -35.30 1.95
N PRO A 450 -18.09 -35.50 0.86
CA PRO A 450 -17.61 -35.24 -0.49
C PRO A 450 -17.48 -33.74 -0.74
N VAL A 451 -16.32 -33.33 -1.27
CA VAL A 451 -16.03 -31.95 -1.67
C VAL A 451 -16.22 -31.82 -3.18
N TRP A 452 -15.58 -32.70 -3.95
CA TRP A 452 -15.64 -32.70 -5.42
C TRP A 452 -15.45 -34.11 -5.97
N SER A 453 -16.01 -34.42 -7.13
CA SER A 453 -15.73 -35.69 -7.83
C SER A 453 -15.90 -35.57 -9.34
N ARG A 454 -15.13 -36.37 -10.09
CA ARG A 454 -15.25 -36.52 -11.54
C ARG A 454 -14.94 -37.96 -11.94
N ASN A 455 -15.82 -38.54 -12.76
CA ASN A 455 -15.72 -39.92 -13.21
C ASN A 455 -15.38 -40.01 -14.70
N GLY A 456 -14.68 -41.07 -15.09
CA GLY A 456 -14.40 -41.40 -16.48
C GLY A 456 -13.45 -40.43 -17.17
N ILE A 457 -12.46 -39.91 -16.44
CA ILE A 457 -11.39 -39.10 -17.01
C ILE A 457 -10.53 -40.01 -17.89
N GLU A 458 -10.45 -39.72 -19.18
CA GLU A 458 -9.72 -40.52 -20.17
C GLU A 458 -8.35 -39.92 -20.43
N PHE A 459 -7.32 -40.76 -20.42
CA PHE A 459 -5.96 -40.41 -20.85
C PHE A 459 -5.58 -41.25 -22.06
N ASN A 460 -5.19 -40.58 -23.14
CA ASN A 460 -4.77 -41.22 -24.40
C ASN A 460 -3.65 -40.43 -25.11
N GLU A 461 -3.22 -40.89 -26.28
CA GLU A 461 -2.15 -40.27 -27.09
C GLU A 461 -2.41 -38.80 -27.47
N THR A 462 -3.67 -38.36 -27.50
CA THR A 462 -4.07 -36.98 -27.79
C THR A 462 -4.48 -36.17 -26.55
N TRP A 463 -4.59 -36.82 -25.40
CA TRP A 463 -5.07 -36.23 -24.16
C TRP A 463 -4.35 -36.85 -22.95
N PHE A 464 -3.18 -36.32 -22.63
CA PHE A 464 -2.27 -36.89 -21.61
C PHE A 464 -2.06 -35.97 -20.39
N SER A 465 -2.74 -34.83 -20.34
CA SER A 465 -2.87 -33.98 -19.14
C SER A 465 -4.29 -33.43 -19.07
N GLU A 466 -4.93 -33.50 -17.91
CA GLU A 466 -6.20 -32.82 -17.70
C GLU A 466 -5.97 -31.35 -17.34
N PRO A 467 -6.81 -30.43 -17.86
CA PRO A 467 -6.82 -29.06 -17.40
C PRO A 467 -6.96 -29.00 -15.87
N PRO A 468 -6.15 -28.17 -15.17
CA PRO A 468 -6.22 -28.08 -13.72
C PRO A 468 -7.62 -27.70 -13.23
N TYR A 469 -8.17 -28.45 -12.27
CA TYR A 469 -9.46 -28.12 -11.67
C TYR A 469 -9.24 -27.34 -10.37
N THR A 470 -9.73 -26.11 -10.33
CA THR A 470 -9.69 -25.26 -9.12
C THR A 470 -11.02 -25.35 -8.41
N LEU A 471 -11.01 -25.67 -7.11
CA LEU A 471 -12.23 -25.72 -6.31
C LEU A 471 -12.94 -24.35 -6.34
N SER A 472 -14.25 -24.39 -6.54
CA SER A 472 -15.13 -23.23 -6.43
C SER A 472 -15.24 -22.73 -4.98
N GLU A 473 -15.76 -21.52 -4.80
CA GLU A 473 -15.96 -20.94 -3.47
C GLU A 473 -16.86 -21.83 -2.58
N ASP A 474 -17.91 -22.44 -3.14
CA ASP A 474 -18.77 -23.38 -2.42
C ASP A 474 -18.03 -24.66 -2.00
N GLU A 475 -17.18 -25.20 -2.87
CA GLU A 475 -16.38 -26.39 -2.58
C GLU A 475 -15.27 -26.10 -1.55
N LEU A 476 -14.65 -24.91 -1.62
CA LEU A 476 -13.74 -24.42 -0.59
C LEU A 476 -14.48 -24.25 0.74
N ASN A 477 -15.68 -23.66 0.74
CA ASN A 477 -16.52 -23.55 1.92
C ASN A 477 -16.89 -24.91 2.51
N VAL A 478 -17.05 -25.96 1.69
CA VAL A 478 -17.23 -27.33 2.19
C VAL A 478 -15.91 -27.86 2.77
N LEU A 479 -14.79 -27.76 2.04
CA LEU A 479 -13.47 -28.26 2.44
C LEU A 479 -13.00 -27.63 3.76
N TYR A 480 -13.11 -26.31 3.89
CA TYR A 480 -12.77 -25.52 5.07
C TYR A 480 -13.95 -25.38 6.06
N GLY A 481 -15.13 -25.92 5.72
CA GLY A 481 -16.39 -25.77 6.44
C GLY A 481 -16.47 -26.54 7.76
N PHE A 482 -15.88 -25.95 8.80
CA PHE A 482 -15.93 -26.31 10.22
C PHE A 482 -15.45 -27.73 10.59
N GLY A 483 -14.17 -27.78 10.99
CA GLY A 483 -13.51 -28.89 11.68
C GLY A 483 -12.49 -28.33 12.69
N ALA A 484 -11.63 -29.19 13.23
CA ALA A 484 -10.48 -28.74 14.02
C ALA A 484 -9.59 -27.79 13.19
N PRO A 485 -8.83 -26.86 13.81
CA PRO A 485 -7.92 -25.98 13.08
C PRO A 485 -6.97 -26.74 12.16
N ASN A 486 -6.53 -27.93 12.55
CA ASN A 486 -5.73 -28.82 11.71
C ASN A 486 -6.59 -30.01 11.30
N GLY A 487 -6.99 -30.05 10.03
CA GLY A 487 -7.71 -31.18 9.44
C GLY A 487 -6.89 -31.85 8.34
N THR A 488 -7.44 -32.95 7.82
CA THR A 488 -6.92 -33.62 6.63
C THR A 488 -8.01 -33.80 5.59
N ALA A 489 -7.61 -33.88 4.33
CA ALA A 489 -8.46 -34.22 3.21
C ALA A 489 -7.80 -35.31 2.37
N GLU A 490 -8.62 -36.04 1.62
CA GLU A 490 -8.21 -37.19 0.81
C GLU A 490 -8.53 -36.92 -0.65
N VAL A 491 -7.55 -37.17 -1.52
CA VAL A 491 -7.75 -37.36 -2.95
C VAL A 491 -7.77 -38.86 -3.22
N ILE A 492 -8.89 -39.35 -3.74
CA ILE A 492 -9.12 -40.78 -4.00
C ILE A 492 -9.14 -41.00 -5.50
N ILE A 493 -8.24 -41.86 -5.98
CA ILE A 493 -8.20 -42.35 -7.36
C ILE A 493 -8.77 -43.75 -7.38
N SER A 494 -9.72 -44.00 -8.26
CA SER A 494 -10.35 -45.31 -8.40
C SER A 494 -10.60 -45.67 -9.85
N SER A 495 -10.89 -46.95 -10.07
CA SER A 495 -11.28 -47.49 -11.38
C SER A 495 -10.28 -47.25 -12.51
N LYS A 496 -8.97 -47.26 -12.20
CA LYS A 496 -7.91 -47.20 -13.23
C LYS A 496 -7.99 -48.43 -14.14
N ARG A 497 -8.32 -48.23 -15.41
CA ARG A 497 -8.74 -49.31 -16.32
C ARG A 497 -7.64 -50.31 -16.70
N ASP A 498 -6.41 -49.85 -16.82
CA ASP A 498 -5.23 -50.64 -17.17
C ASP A 498 -4.47 -51.16 -15.93
N ALA A 499 -5.00 -50.93 -14.72
CA ALA A 499 -4.44 -51.52 -13.51
C ALA A 499 -4.45 -53.05 -13.59
N GLY A 500 -3.32 -53.68 -13.26
CA GLY A 500 -3.07 -55.12 -13.39
C GLY A 500 -2.46 -55.54 -14.73
N ALA A 501 -2.23 -54.62 -15.67
CA ALA A 501 -1.53 -54.92 -16.93
C ALA A 501 -0.03 -55.24 -16.70
N GLY A 502 0.61 -55.84 -17.71
CA GLY A 502 2.05 -56.18 -17.66
C GLY A 502 2.97 -54.95 -17.64
N ASP A 503 2.51 -53.85 -18.25
CA ASP A 503 3.17 -52.54 -18.26
C ASP A 503 2.11 -51.43 -18.22
N PRO A 504 1.54 -51.14 -17.04
CA PRO A 504 0.48 -50.14 -16.90
C PRO A 504 1.03 -48.72 -17.02
N SER A 505 0.26 -47.84 -17.65
CA SER A 505 0.62 -46.43 -17.77
C SER A 505 0.65 -45.76 -16.40
N LYS A 506 1.54 -44.80 -16.20
CA LYS A 506 1.66 -44.06 -14.94
C LYS A 506 0.66 -42.89 -14.92
N LEU A 507 0.06 -42.58 -13.77
CA LEU A 507 -0.75 -41.38 -13.54
C LEU A 507 -0.16 -40.60 -12.36
N ILE A 508 0.07 -39.32 -12.57
CA ILE A 508 0.50 -38.38 -11.54
C ILE A 508 -0.73 -37.64 -11.07
N VAL A 509 -0.88 -37.59 -9.74
CA VAL A 509 -1.94 -36.86 -9.07
C VAL A 509 -1.30 -35.88 -8.15
N SER A 510 -1.62 -34.60 -8.32
CA SER A 510 -1.11 -33.54 -7.47
C SER A 510 -2.25 -32.70 -6.91
N ILE A 511 -2.09 -32.27 -5.66
CA ILE A 511 -2.94 -31.28 -5.02
C ILE A 511 -2.06 -30.10 -4.63
N ASP A 512 -2.48 -28.91 -5.03
CA ASP A 512 -1.83 -27.66 -4.65
C ASP A 512 -2.85 -26.82 -3.87
N SER A 513 -2.64 -26.66 -2.56
CA SER A 513 -3.48 -25.89 -1.65
C SER A 513 -2.71 -24.70 -1.09
N PHE A 514 -3.32 -23.53 -1.17
CA PHE A 514 -2.74 -22.25 -0.82
C PHE A 514 -3.70 -21.45 0.05
N GLU A 515 -3.15 -20.73 1.00
CA GLU A 515 -3.83 -19.69 1.75
C GLU A 515 -2.81 -18.71 2.32
N GLN A 516 -3.26 -17.53 2.70
CA GLN A 516 -2.48 -16.55 3.41
C GLN A 516 -2.98 -16.44 4.85
N VAL A 517 -2.08 -16.60 5.80
CA VAL A 517 -2.39 -16.57 7.23
C VAL A 517 -1.47 -15.56 7.91
N PRO A 518 -1.97 -14.77 8.88
CA PRO A 518 -1.12 -13.85 9.61
C PRO A 518 0.09 -14.54 10.24
N LYS A 519 1.27 -13.92 10.12
CA LYS A 519 2.56 -14.49 10.54
C LYS A 519 2.55 -15.10 11.94
N SER A 520 2.01 -14.39 12.93
CA SER A 520 1.94 -14.82 14.33
C SER A 520 1.04 -16.06 14.51
N ILE A 521 -0.09 -16.13 13.80
CA ILE A 521 -0.99 -17.28 13.83
C ILE A 521 -0.33 -18.47 13.15
N ALA A 522 0.24 -18.27 11.97
CA ALA A 522 0.89 -19.31 11.19
C ALA A 522 2.03 -19.96 12.00
N ILE A 523 3.01 -19.17 12.45
CA ILE A 523 4.19 -19.68 13.19
C ILE A 523 3.79 -20.41 14.47
N ALA A 524 2.74 -19.97 15.15
CA ALA A 524 2.30 -20.58 16.40
C ALA A 524 1.52 -21.89 16.21
N THR A 525 0.91 -22.12 15.05
CA THR A 525 -0.14 -23.16 14.91
C THR A 525 -0.03 -24.06 13.69
N ILE A 526 0.78 -23.70 12.69
CA ILE A 526 0.99 -24.47 11.46
C ILE A 526 2.43 -25.01 11.48
N PRO A 527 2.67 -26.28 11.11
CA PRO A 527 4.03 -26.82 11.02
C PRO A 527 4.88 -26.01 10.02
N GLU A 528 6.13 -25.70 10.42
CA GLU A 528 7.07 -24.85 9.66
C GLU A 528 7.23 -25.28 8.20
N GLN A 529 7.18 -26.58 7.91
CA GLN A 529 7.30 -27.14 6.56
C GLN A 529 6.21 -26.71 5.56
N TYR A 530 5.07 -26.18 6.05
CA TYR A 530 3.98 -25.66 5.21
C TYR A 530 3.93 -24.13 5.19
N ILE A 531 4.73 -23.47 6.03
CA ILE A 531 4.87 -22.03 6.04
C ILE A 531 6.04 -21.70 5.13
N ASP A 532 5.86 -20.76 4.21
CA ASP A 532 7.00 -20.37 3.40
C ASP A 532 8.13 -19.77 4.26
N PRO A 533 9.38 -20.24 4.06
CA PRO A 533 10.50 -19.90 4.92
C PRO A 533 10.68 -18.39 5.12
N ILE A 534 10.81 -18.00 6.39
CA ILE A 534 11.18 -16.63 6.74
C ILE A 534 12.69 -16.58 6.87
N ALA A 535 13.31 -15.69 6.09
CA ALA A 535 14.73 -15.45 6.09
C ALA A 535 15.23 -15.09 7.50
N THR A 536 16.35 -15.68 7.89
CA THR A 536 17.02 -15.44 9.18
C THR A 536 18.33 -14.67 9.03
N ASP A 537 18.82 -14.54 7.79
CA ASP A 537 20.08 -13.95 7.37
C ASP A 537 19.93 -12.53 6.79
N PHE A 538 18.71 -12.10 6.43
CA PHE A 538 18.38 -10.71 6.11
C PHE A 538 16.96 -10.31 6.58
N ASP A 539 16.70 -9.00 6.65
CA ASP A 539 15.35 -8.45 6.87
C ASP A 539 15.01 -7.27 5.94
N LEU A 540 13.74 -6.86 5.96
CA LEU A 540 13.20 -5.76 5.15
C LEU A 540 12.60 -4.67 6.05
N GLN A 541 13.15 -3.48 5.96
CA GLN A 541 12.60 -2.27 6.58
C GLN A 541 11.96 -1.37 5.52
N ILE A 542 10.77 -0.83 5.81
CA ILE A 542 10.06 0.09 4.91
C ILE A 542 9.92 1.44 5.59
N VAL A 543 10.35 2.50 4.91
CA VAL A 543 10.32 3.87 5.42
C VAL A 543 9.55 4.75 4.44
N ALA A 544 8.51 5.40 4.95
CA ALA A 544 7.70 6.34 4.19
C ALA A 544 8.49 7.63 3.85
N PRO A 545 8.04 8.40 2.85
CA PRO A 545 8.70 9.63 2.43
C PRO A 545 8.79 10.64 3.59
N ALA A 546 9.92 11.33 3.75
CA ALA A 546 10.15 12.26 4.86
C ALA A 546 9.27 13.54 4.84
N LYS A 547 8.55 13.80 3.74
CA LYS A 547 7.65 14.95 3.62
C LYS A 547 6.27 14.64 4.20
N VAL A 548 5.58 15.67 4.67
CA VAL A 548 4.15 15.57 4.98
C VAL A 548 3.39 15.26 3.68
N LEU A 549 2.69 14.13 3.67
CA LEU A 549 1.92 13.67 2.51
C LEU A 549 0.50 14.21 2.58
N LYS A 550 -0.03 14.60 1.42
CA LYS A 550 -1.45 14.94 1.21
C LYS A 550 -2.08 13.91 0.29
N GLU A 551 -3.39 13.75 0.36
CA GLU A 551 -4.13 12.89 -0.55
C GLU A 551 -3.82 13.27 -2.01
N GLY A 552 -3.40 12.28 -2.79
CA GLY A 552 -2.95 12.44 -4.17
C GLY A 552 -1.46 12.73 -4.35
N ASP A 553 -0.69 12.99 -3.29
CA ASP A 553 0.75 13.19 -3.38
C ASP A 553 1.48 11.88 -3.72
N SER A 554 2.54 12.00 -4.51
CA SER A 554 3.53 10.93 -4.70
C SER A 554 4.78 11.19 -3.86
N GLY A 555 5.38 10.14 -3.32
CA GLY A 555 6.67 10.24 -2.63
C GLY A 555 7.48 8.94 -2.73
N ASP A 556 8.80 9.10 -2.69
CA ASP A 556 9.74 7.96 -2.73
C ASP A 556 9.69 7.20 -1.41
N VAL A 557 9.19 5.97 -1.47
CA VAL A 557 9.20 5.03 -0.34
C VAL A 557 10.50 4.26 -0.38
N GLY A 558 11.20 4.19 0.75
CA GLY A 558 12.45 3.44 0.90
C GLY A 558 12.21 2.03 1.41
N PHE A 559 12.82 1.06 0.74
CA PHE A 559 12.82 -0.37 1.05
C PHE A 559 14.27 -0.77 1.33
N THR A 560 14.62 -0.85 2.61
CA THR A 560 15.98 -1.19 3.06
C THR A 560 16.06 -2.69 3.29
N VAL A 561 16.92 -3.36 2.51
CA VAL A 561 17.28 -4.76 2.75
C VAL A 561 18.51 -4.77 3.65
N ASN A 562 18.37 -5.29 4.87
CA ASN A 562 19.49 -5.44 5.81
C ASN A 562 20.04 -6.86 5.72
N ASN A 563 21.21 -7.04 5.11
CA ASN A 563 21.87 -8.34 4.92
C ASN A 563 23.03 -8.52 5.91
N ASP A 564 22.83 -8.11 7.16
CA ASP A 564 23.82 -8.11 8.24
C ASP A 564 23.49 -9.09 9.39
N ARG A 565 22.51 -9.99 9.17
CA ARG A 565 22.03 -10.93 10.21
C ARG A 565 22.88 -12.20 10.25
N LEU A 566 22.35 -13.28 10.83
CA LEU A 566 23.11 -14.50 11.10
C LEU A 566 23.55 -15.18 9.78
N HIS A 567 24.86 -15.39 9.61
CA HIS A 567 25.46 -16.05 8.44
C HIS A 567 25.05 -15.41 7.10
N PRO A 568 25.30 -14.11 6.90
CA PRO A 568 24.85 -13.42 5.69
C PRO A 568 25.60 -13.97 4.47
N ILE A 569 24.90 -14.08 3.36
CA ILE A 569 25.45 -14.45 2.05
C ILE A 569 25.22 -13.31 1.07
N ASN A 570 26.06 -13.19 0.06
CA ASN A 570 25.84 -12.23 -1.01
C ASN A 570 24.51 -12.53 -1.69
N GLN A 571 23.61 -11.55 -1.75
CA GLN A 571 22.35 -11.71 -2.45
C GLN A 571 22.55 -11.36 -3.92
N SER A 572 22.17 -12.28 -4.82
CA SER A 572 22.09 -12.02 -6.26
C SER A 572 20.92 -11.05 -6.54
N VAL A 573 20.37 -11.05 -7.76
CA VAL A 573 19.12 -10.33 -8.03
C VAL A 573 18.03 -10.73 -7.03
N MET A 574 17.39 -9.75 -6.41
CA MET A 574 16.26 -9.93 -5.50
C MET A 574 14.99 -9.39 -6.14
N ILE A 575 13.84 -9.77 -5.57
CA ILE A 575 12.51 -9.24 -5.92
C ILE A 575 11.92 -8.61 -4.68
N ILE A 576 11.58 -7.33 -4.75
CA ILE A 576 10.73 -6.66 -3.76
C ILE A 576 9.32 -6.60 -4.32
N GLU A 577 8.39 -7.26 -3.66
CA GLU A 577 6.99 -7.35 -4.06
C GLU A 577 6.13 -6.47 -3.15
N ILE A 578 5.44 -5.51 -3.75
CA ILE A 578 4.67 -4.46 -3.08
C ILE A 578 3.22 -4.58 -3.53
N PRO A 579 2.29 -4.98 -2.63
CA PRO A 579 0.86 -4.92 -2.91
C PRO A 579 0.41 -3.47 -3.15
N ILE A 580 -0.30 -3.25 -4.24
CA ILE A 580 -0.80 -1.95 -4.68
C ILE A 580 -2.31 -1.87 -4.41
N SER A 581 -2.75 -0.72 -3.92
CA SER A 581 -4.15 -0.45 -3.58
C SER A 581 -4.54 0.99 -3.89
N ASN A 582 -5.79 1.36 -3.62
CA ASN A 582 -6.22 2.76 -3.74
C ASN A 582 -5.53 3.68 -2.73
N ALA A 583 -5.13 3.17 -1.56
CA ALA A 583 -4.43 3.95 -0.54
C ALA A 583 -2.94 4.13 -0.87
N VAL A 584 -2.28 3.09 -1.37
CA VAL A 584 -0.88 3.10 -1.82
C VAL A 584 -0.85 2.62 -3.26
N ASN A 585 -0.77 3.57 -4.19
CA ASN A 585 -0.89 3.32 -5.61
C ASN A 585 0.46 3.49 -6.33
N PHE A 586 0.63 2.85 -7.48
CA PHE A 586 1.74 3.07 -8.41
C PHE A 586 1.22 3.62 -9.73
N THR A 587 1.75 4.77 -10.16
CA THR A 587 1.29 5.46 -11.38
C THR A 587 2.35 5.52 -12.48
N GLY A 588 3.47 4.82 -12.30
CA GLY A 588 4.50 4.69 -13.35
C GLY A 588 4.06 3.77 -14.47
N SER A 589 4.94 3.57 -15.45
CA SER A 589 4.72 2.60 -16.52
C SER A 589 4.68 1.17 -15.97
N ALA A 590 3.89 0.30 -16.62
CA ALA A 590 3.77 -1.11 -16.22
C ALA A 590 5.11 -1.86 -16.28
N LEU A 591 6.00 -1.47 -17.21
CA LEU A 591 7.39 -1.93 -17.26
C LEU A 591 8.26 -0.69 -17.33
N GLY A 592 9.33 -0.65 -16.56
CA GLY A 592 10.29 0.45 -16.62
C GLY A 592 11.60 0.12 -15.93
N SER A 593 12.57 0.99 -16.12
CA SER A 593 13.90 0.94 -15.50
C SER A 593 14.42 2.35 -15.19
N ASP A 594 13.50 3.28 -14.98
CA ASP A 594 13.74 4.73 -14.83
C ASP A 594 13.06 5.31 -13.58
N THR A 595 12.35 4.48 -12.82
CA THR A 595 11.47 4.90 -11.74
C THR A 595 11.93 4.36 -10.39
N ALA A 596 12.26 3.07 -10.30
CA ALA A 596 12.86 2.48 -9.11
C ALA A 596 14.38 2.68 -9.13
N TYR A 597 14.99 2.95 -7.98
CA TYR A 597 16.41 3.30 -7.92
C TYR A 597 17.04 3.06 -6.54
N TYR A 598 18.36 3.01 -6.46
CA TYR A 598 19.12 3.17 -5.21
C TYR A 598 20.12 4.32 -5.33
N ARG A 599 20.77 4.69 -4.23
CA ARG A 599 21.73 5.81 -4.19
C ARG A 599 23.15 5.29 -4.02
N SER A 600 23.95 5.43 -5.06
CA SER A 600 25.39 5.13 -5.06
C SER A 600 26.22 6.40 -4.85
N ASP A 601 27.54 6.24 -4.69
CA ASP A 601 28.49 7.36 -4.68
C ASP A 601 28.47 8.17 -5.99
N SER A 602 28.09 7.55 -7.11
CA SER A 602 27.96 8.18 -8.43
C SER A 602 26.62 8.88 -8.67
N GLY A 603 25.62 8.67 -7.80
CA GLY A 603 24.31 9.31 -7.90
C GLY A 603 23.16 8.33 -7.73
N ARG A 604 22.11 8.48 -8.54
CA ARG A 604 20.99 7.53 -8.58
C ARG A 604 21.28 6.48 -9.63
N GLU A 605 21.27 5.21 -9.22
CA GLU A 605 21.33 4.08 -10.12
C GLU A 605 19.92 3.49 -10.23
N TYR A 606 19.42 3.40 -11.46
CA TYR A 606 18.07 2.94 -11.69
C TYR A 606 18.04 1.42 -11.81
N ILE A 607 17.00 0.83 -11.23
CA ILE A 607 16.71 -0.60 -11.34
C ILE A 607 15.37 -0.80 -12.04
N SER A 608 15.23 -1.98 -12.62
CA SER A 608 14.01 -2.40 -13.30
C SER A 608 12.85 -2.58 -12.32
N HIS A 609 11.63 -2.31 -12.80
CA HIS A 609 10.37 -2.57 -12.11
C HIS A 609 9.30 -3.12 -13.06
N MET A 610 8.34 -3.84 -12.51
CA MET A 610 7.14 -4.31 -13.21
C MET A 610 5.89 -4.09 -12.35
N TYR A 611 4.86 -3.46 -12.88
CA TYR A 611 3.55 -3.37 -12.26
C TYR A 611 2.54 -4.28 -12.97
N ASN A 612 2.06 -5.29 -12.24
CA ASN A 612 0.98 -6.17 -12.68
C ASN A 612 -0.36 -5.60 -12.19
N ALA A 613 -1.10 -4.98 -13.10
CA ALA A 613 -2.40 -4.36 -12.78
C ALA A 613 -3.48 -5.38 -12.40
N THR A 614 -3.43 -6.61 -12.93
CA THR A 614 -4.39 -7.68 -12.62
C THR A 614 -4.21 -8.20 -11.20
N ALA A 615 -2.96 -8.45 -10.81
CA ALA A 615 -2.60 -8.86 -9.45
C ALA A 615 -2.48 -7.69 -8.47
N GLN A 616 -2.65 -6.44 -8.95
CA GLN A 616 -2.39 -5.21 -8.21
C GLN A 616 -1.08 -5.26 -7.43
N THR A 617 0.01 -5.66 -8.08
CA THR A 617 1.30 -5.89 -7.43
C THR A 617 2.43 -5.26 -8.22
N LEU A 618 3.28 -4.51 -7.53
CA LEU A 618 4.50 -3.90 -8.08
C LEU A 618 5.71 -4.73 -7.64
N TYR A 619 6.56 -5.06 -8.60
CA TYR A 619 7.81 -5.79 -8.41
C TYR A 619 8.97 -4.86 -8.70
N LEU A 620 9.91 -4.74 -7.77
CA LEU A 620 11.20 -4.09 -7.98
C LEU A 620 12.29 -5.16 -8.05
N TYR A 621 13.31 -4.93 -8.89
CA TYR A 621 14.37 -5.90 -9.12
C TYR A 621 15.74 -5.36 -8.70
N PRO A 622 16.08 -5.30 -7.40
CA PRO A 622 17.43 -5.04 -6.93
C PRO A 622 18.48 -5.93 -7.62
N GLY A 623 19.55 -5.33 -8.17
CA GLY A 623 20.60 -6.02 -8.94
C GLY A 623 20.30 -6.18 -10.44
N SER A 624 19.16 -5.68 -10.92
CA SER A 624 18.84 -5.68 -12.36
C SER A 624 19.71 -4.73 -13.19
N ASP A 625 20.36 -3.77 -12.55
CA ASP A 625 21.30 -2.81 -13.14
C ASP A 625 22.64 -3.46 -13.52
N ASP A 626 23.13 -4.39 -12.72
CA ASP A 626 24.34 -5.18 -12.99
C ASP A 626 24.27 -6.55 -12.31
N GLU A 627 23.92 -7.58 -13.08
CA GLU A 627 23.84 -8.96 -12.57
C GLU A 627 25.23 -9.57 -12.27
N SER A 628 26.31 -8.95 -12.76
CA SER A 628 27.68 -9.39 -12.50
C SER A 628 28.22 -8.98 -11.12
N ARG A 629 27.36 -8.51 -10.21
CA ARG A 629 27.71 -8.26 -8.81
C ARG A 629 26.54 -8.58 -7.85
N PRO A 630 26.79 -8.70 -6.54
CA PRO A 630 25.70 -8.82 -5.57
C PRO A 630 24.80 -7.58 -5.62
N SER A 631 23.48 -7.77 -5.48
CA SER A 631 22.55 -6.66 -5.28
C SER A 631 22.68 -6.07 -3.88
N VAL A 632 22.95 -6.92 -2.89
CA VAL A 632 23.26 -6.57 -1.50
C VAL A 632 24.35 -7.51 -1.00
N SER A 633 25.53 -6.97 -0.68
CA SER A 633 26.65 -7.78 -0.20
C SER A 633 26.37 -8.36 1.19
N ALA A 634 27.03 -9.48 1.51
CA ALA A 634 27.01 -10.05 2.85
C ALA A 634 27.57 -9.05 3.88
N GLY A 635 26.81 -8.77 4.93
CA GLY A 635 27.19 -7.84 5.99
C GLY A 635 26.82 -6.37 5.71
N GLU A 636 26.14 -6.07 4.61
CA GLU A 636 25.77 -4.72 4.20
C GLU A 636 24.25 -4.52 4.18
N SER A 637 23.81 -3.26 4.09
CA SER A 637 22.41 -2.88 3.89
C SER A 637 22.31 -1.93 2.72
N GLU A 638 21.28 -2.08 1.89
CA GLU A 638 21.03 -1.21 0.73
C GLU A 638 19.57 -0.74 0.74
N THR A 639 19.31 0.50 0.30
CA THR A 639 17.96 1.07 0.27
C THR A 639 17.49 1.37 -1.14
N PHE A 640 16.43 0.68 -1.55
CA PHE A 640 15.79 0.86 -2.84
C PHE A 640 14.58 1.78 -2.70
N PHE A 641 14.41 2.70 -3.64
CA PHE A 641 13.36 3.70 -3.62
C PHE A 641 12.44 3.51 -4.83
N VAL A 642 11.14 3.68 -4.61
CA VAL A 642 10.17 3.83 -5.70
C VAL A 642 9.12 4.90 -5.33
N PRO A 643 8.74 5.79 -6.26
CA PRO A 643 7.66 6.73 -6.02
C PRO A 643 6.31 6.02 -5.98
N LEU A 644 5.65 6.08 -4.82
CA LEU A 644 4.27 5.62 -4.63
C LEU A 644 3.35 6.82 -4.43
N LYS A 645 2.12 6.73 -4.96
CA LYS A 645 1.06 7.73 -4.82
C LYS A 645 0.14 7.35 -3.67
N PHE A 646 -0.06 8.28 -2.74
CA PHE A 646 -0.89 8.07 -1.56
C PHE A 646 -2.30 8.60 -1.82
N GLY A 647 -3.25 7.70 -2.09
CA GLY A 647 -4.57 8.04 -2.61
C GLY A 647 -5.68 8.16 -1.57
N ALA A 648 -5.43 7.78 -0.32
CA ALA A 648 -6.41 7.88 0.76
C ALA A 648 -5.82 8.65 1.95
N ALA A 649 -6.64 9.48 2.59
CA ALA A 649 -6.29 10.20 3.82
C ALA A 649 -6.27 9.27 5.04
N GLY A 650 -5.52 9.66 6.07
CA GLY A 650 -5.38 8.94 7.34
C GLY A 650 -4.12 8.08 7.44
N ASN A 651 -4.10 7.19 8.44
CA ASN A 651 -3.01 6.23 8.63
C ASN A 651 -2.96 5.24 7.47
N THR A 652 -1.89 5.31 6.70
CA THR A 652 -1.62 4.44 5.55
C THR A 652 -0.40 3.57 5.85
N THR A 653 -0.49 2.28 5.54
CA THR A 653 0.62 1.32 5.69
C THR A 653 1.08 0.86 4.32
N VAL A 654 2.39 0.87 4.11
CA VAL A 654 3.04 0.21 2.97
C VAL A 654 3.60 -1.11 3.49
N GLU A 655 3.27 -2.20 2.80
CA GLU A 655 3.76 -3.55 3.07
C GLU A 655 4.54 -4.03 1.85
N ALA A 656 5.55 -4.85 2.08
CA ALA A 656 6.26 -5.54 1.02
C ALA A 656 6.92 -6.81 1.54
N ARG A 657 7.29 -7.68 0.62
CA ARG A 657 8.19 -8.81 0.88
C ARG A 657 9.39 -8.74 -0.05
N VAL A 658 10.52 -9.23 0.40
CA VAL A 658 11.74 -9.34 -0.41
C VAL A 658 12.29 -10.76 -0.36
N TYR A 659 12.72 -11.27 -1.51
CA TYR A 659 13.30 -12.60 -1.64
C TYR A 659 14.32 -12.64 -2.79
N PRO A 660 15.34 -13.51 -2.73
CA PRO A 660 16.20 -13.77 -3.88
C PRO A 660 15.39 -14.32 -5.05
N MET A 661 15.65 -13.86 -6.26
CA MET A 661 14.85 -14.20 -7.45
C MET A 661 14.76 -15.71 -7.72
N TYR A 662 15.83 -16.45 -7.39
CA TYR A 662 15.93 -17.89 -7.60
C TYR A 662 15.71 -18.71 -6.31
N ASN A 663 15.28 -18.05 -5.24
CA ASN A 663 14.92 -18.68 -3.98
C ASN A 663 13.77 -17.91 -3.32
N ASP A 664 12.63 -17.92 -3.99
CA ASP A 664 11.41 -17.20 -3.57
C ASP A 664 10.79 -17.73 -2.27
N THR A 665 11.19 -18.92 -1.84
CA THR A 665 10.81 -19.50 -0.55
C THR A 665 11.52 -18.83 0.62
N TRP A 666 12.69 -18.21 0.41
CA TRP A 666 13.49 -17.61 1.47
C TRP A 666 13.28 -16.10 1.49
N MET A 667 12.36 -15.61 2.33
CA MET A 667 11.87 -14.23 2.23
C MET A 667 11.87 -13.45 3.54
N ALA A 668 11.99 -12.14 3.45
CA ALA A 668 11.74 -11.21 4.55
C ALA A 668 10.49 -10.36 4.29
N LEU A 669 9.72 -10.12 5.36
CA LEU A 669 8.50 -9.30 5.33
C LEU A 669 8.77 -7.96 5.99
N GLY A 670 8.29 -6.88 5.39
CA GLY A 670 8.42 -5.52 5.90
C GLY A 670 7.08 -4.77 5.90
N SER A 671 6.92 -3.84 6.84
CA SER A 671 5.80 -2.90 6.86
C SER A 671 6.27 -1.54 7.40
N GLY A 672 5.66 -0.47 6.91
CA GLY A 672 5.95 0.91 7.32
C GLY A 672 4.70 1.79 7.23
N GLY A 673 4.43 2.55 8.29
CA GLY A 673 3.25 3.43 8.39
C GLY A 673 3.58 4.90 8.14
N THR A 674 2.60 5.64 7.62
CA THR A 674 2.63 7.11 7.51
C THR A 674 1.21 7.69 7.62
N TYR A 675 1.09 8.98 7.91
CA TYR A 675 -0.18 9.69 7.92
C TYR A 675 -0.30 10.58 6.68
N VAL A 676 -1.41 10.47 5.97
CA VAL A 676 -1.71 11.24 4.76
C VAL A 676 -2.81 12.26 5.09
N LEU A 677 -2.52 13.55 4.93
CA LEU A 677 -3.50 14.62 5.17
C LEU A 677 -4.60 14.57 4.11
N GLY A 678 -5.86 14.62 4.55
CA GLY A 678 -7.01 14.67 3.65
C GLY A 678 -7.53 16.07 3.37
N TYR A 679 -8.56 16.17 2.53
CA TYR A 679 -9.27 17.43 2.28
C TYR A 679 -10.67 17.41 2.89
N GLY A 680 -11.15 18.55 3.37
CA GLY A 680 -12.53 18.80 3.77
C GLY A 680 -13.10 20.04 3.10
N ASN A 681 -14.42 20.16 3.08
CA ASN A 681 -15.12 21.29 2.49
C ASN A 681 -15.54 22.28 3.59
N VAL A 682 -15.22 23.56 3.39
CA VAL A 682 -15.65 24.65 4.25
C VAL A 682 -16.58 25.56 3.47
N THR A 683 -17.81 25.71 3.96
CA THR A 683 -18.80 26.64 3.44
C THR A 683 -18.81 27.88 4.33
N LEU A 684 -18.45 29.03 3.77
CA LEU A 684 -18.58 30.33 4.41
C LEU A 684 -19.83 31.03 3.87
N ALA A 685 -20.71 31.52 4.74
CA ALA A 685 -21.95 32.18 4.36
C ALA A 685 -22.12 33.52 5.07
N ALA A 686 -22.78 34.46 4.42
CA ALA A 686 -23.16 35.75 5.01
C ALA A 686 -24.68 35.92 4.91
N VAL A 687 -25.33 36.24 6.03
CA VAL A 687 -26.77 36.49 6.09
C VAL A 687 -27.10 37.71 6.93
N ASN A 688 -28.32 38.21 6.82
CA ASN A 688 -28.84 39.29 7.68
C ASN A 688 -29.58 38.72 8.90
N GLU A 689 -30.16 39.60 9.72
CA GLU A 689 -30.95 39.24 10.91
C GLU A 689 -32.21 38.40 10.65
N THR A 690 -32.62 38.22 9.38
CA THR A 690 -33.75 37.38 8.97
C THR A 690 -33.32 36.09 8.25
N ASP A 691 -32.03 35.76 8.29
CA ASP A 691 -31.38 34.69 7.52
C ASP A 691 -31.41 34.88 5.99
N ALA A 692 -31.73 36.09 5.51
CA ALA A 692 -31.64 36.37 4.09
C ALA A 692 -30.16 36.56 3.70
N PRO A 693 -29.70 35.99 2.58
CA PRO A 693 -28.31 36.10 2.14
C PRO A 693 -27.84 37.55 1.96
N VAL A 694 -26.59 37.83 2.38
CA VAL A 694 -25.94 39.14 2.31
C VAL A 694 -24.70 39.05 1.43
N ALA A 695 -24.44 40.07 0.61
CA ALA A 695 -23.21 40.16 -0.15
C ALA A 695 -22.02 40.48 0.78
N ALA A 696 -20.99 39.64 0.71
CA ALA A 696 -19.78 39.75 1.52
C ALA A 696 -18.54 39.30 0.74
N ASP A 697 -17.39 39.71 1.24
CA ASP A 697 -16.06 39.26 0.85
C ASP A 697 -15.59 38.19 1.83
N PHE A 698 -15.07 37.07 1.32
CA PHE A 698 -14.66 35.91 2.10
C PHE A 698 -13.14 35.75 2.09
N TYR A 699 -12.58 35.40 3.24
CA TYR A 699 -11.15 35.23 3.44
C TYR A 699 -10.84 33.96 4.23
N VAL A 700 -9.76 33.28 3.87
CA VAL A 700 -9.19 32.11 4.56
C VAL A 700 -7.67 32.32 4.64
N ASP A 701 -7.06 32.13 5.81
CA ASP A 701 -5.63 32.40 6.06
C ASP A 701 -5.18 33.83 5.66
N GLY A 702 -6.09 34.79 5.81
CA GLY A 702 -5.87 36.18 5.40
C GLY A 702 -5.88 36.41 3.87
N GLY A 703 -6.03 35.35 3.07
CA GLY A 703 -6.18 35.42 1.62
C GLY A 703 -7.65 35.61 1.22
N PHE A 704 -7.91 36.53 0.28
CA PHE A 704 -9.24 36.72 -0.29
C PHE A 704 -9.61 35.56 -1.24
N ILE A 705 -10.73 34.89 -0.98
CA ILE A 705 -11.19 33.72 -1.74
C ILE A 705 -12.44 33.99 -2.60
N GLY A 706 -13.06 35.17 -2.47
CA GLY A 706 -14.11 35.64 -3.38
C GLY A 706 -15.15 36.54 -2.71
N SER A 707 -16.02 37.12 -3.53
CA SER A 707 -17.18 37.91 -3.09
C SER A 707 -18.48 37.21 -3.48
N GLY A 708 -19.52 37.33 -2.67
CA GLY A 708 -20.82 36.74 -2.95
C GLY A 708 -21.67 36.58 -1.69
N MET A 709 -22.64 35.67 -1.75
CA MET A 709 -23.50 35.33 -0.60
C MET A 709 -22.96 34.14 0.20
N THR A 710 -22.32 33.22 -0.50
CA THR A 710 -21.72 31.99 0.04
C THR A 710 -20.47 31.68 -0.75
N ASN A 711 -19.45 31.13 -0.09
CA ASN A 711 -18.27 30.59 -0.73
C ASN A 711 -17.99 29.18 -0.19
N VAL A 712 -17.71 28.23 -1.08
CA VAL A 712 -17.30 26.88 -0.70
C VAL A 712 -15.85 26.72 -1.11
N SER A 713 -15.00 26.40 -0.14
CA SER A 713 -13.58 26.15 -0.34
C SER A 713 -13.22 24.76 0.16
N THR A 714 -12.51 23.99 -0.67
CA THR A 714 -11.90 22.72 -0.26
C THR A 714 -10.54 23.02 0.34
N LEU A 715 -10.37 22.69 1.62
CA LEU A 715 -9.17 22.98 2.40
C LEU A 715 -8.52 21.65 2.84
N LEU A 716 -7.20 21.67 3.02
CA LEU A 716 -6.48 20.52 3.56
C LEU A 716 -6.84 20.36 5.05
N GLU A 717 -6.65 19.18 5.61
CA GLU A 717 -6.77 18.93 7.05
C GLU A 717 -5.90 19.91 7.85
N GLY A 718 -6.50 20.60 8.83
CA GLY A 718 -5.83 21.62 9.63
C GLY A 718 -6.75 22.69 10.20
N SER A 719 -6.18 23.64 10.94
CA SER A 719 -6.90 24.77 11.53
C SER A 719 -6.65 26.04 10.72
N TYR A 720 -7.71 26.70 10.27
CA TYR A 720 -7.67 27.86 9.37
C TYR A 720 -8.37 29.08 9.98
N PRO A 721 -7.70 30.21 10.20
CA PRO A 721 -8.39 31.48 10.41
C PRO A 721 -9.25 31.86 9.19
N VAL A 722 -10.51 32.20 9.44
CA VAL A 722 -11.48 32.63 8.43
C VAL A 722 -12.00 34.03 8.75
N ALA A 723 -12.33 34.81 7.73
CA ALA A 723 -12.97 36.11 7.91
C ALA A 723 -14.02 36.39 6.83
N ILE A 724 -15.11 37.03 7.23
CA ILE A 724 -16.18 37.46 6.34
C ILE A 724 -16.40 38.96 6.54
N LYS A 725 -16.41 39.71 5.44
CA LYS A 725 -16.53 41.17 5.44
C LYS A 725 -17.74 41.63 4.64
N SER A 726 -18.59 42.47 5.22
CA SER A 726 -19.64 43.18 4.48
C SER A 726 -19.60 44.66 4.81
N GLY A 727 -19.48 45.52 3.79
CA GLY A 727 -19.21 46.94 4.00
C GLY A 727 -17.90 47.16 4.76
N ASP A 728 -17.96 47.89 5.88
CA ASP A 728 -16.81 48.17 6.76
C ASP A 728 -16.66 47.15 7.92
N ILE A 729 -17.52 46.13 7.96
CA ILE A 729 -17.64 45.22 9.11
C ILE A 729 -16.92 43.91 8.81
N TRP A 730 -16.08 43.47 9.76
CA TRP A 730 -15.35 42.21 9.71
C TRP A 730 -15.85 41.26 10.79
N ILE A 731 -16.02 39.99 10.44
CA ILE A 731 -16.31 38.90 11.36
C ILE A 731 -15.24 37.82 11.16
N ASN A 732 -14.39 37.61 12.16
CA ASN A 732 -13.23 36.71 12.11
C ASN A 732 -13.47 35.48 13.00
N SER A 733 -13.00 34.31 12.57
CA SER A 733 -13.07 33.05 13.33
C SER A 733 -11.97 32.08 12.92
N THR A 734 -12.03 30.83 13.37
CA THR A 734 -11.15 29.72 13.00
C THR A 734 -11.97 28.48 12.74
N VAL A 735 -11.70 27.78 11.64
CA VAL A 735 -12.36 26.51 11.27
C VAL A 735 -11.34 25.37 11.29
N ASN A 736 -11.68 24.26 11.93
CA ASN A 736 -10.87 23.04 11.92
C ASN A 736 -11.37 22.07 10.87
N VAL A 737 -10.56 21.76 9.87
CA VAL A 737 -10.90 20.91 8.74
C VAL A 737 -10.42 19.49 9.01
N ALA A 738 -11.34 18.53 8.92
CA ALA A 738 -11.05 17.10 8.96
C ALA A 738 -11.21 16.46 7.56
N PRO A 739 -10.52 15.35 7.26
CA PRO A 739 -10.67 14.64 5.99
C PRO A 739 -12.13 14.24 5.70
N SER A 740 -12.58 14.50 4.47
CA SER A 740 -13.93 14.22 3.96
C SER A 740 -15.07 14.91 4.71
N ASP A 741 -14.77 15.82 5.64
CA ASP A 741 -15.78 16.53 6.42
C ASP A 741 -16.34 17.74 5.65
N SER A 742 -17.53 18.20 6.03
CA SER A 742 -18.17 19.39 5.46
C SER A 742 -18.67 20.29 6.57
N ILE A 743 -18.01 21.44 6.73
CA ILE A 743 -18.28 22.40 7.81
C ILE A 743 -18.90 23.65 7.22
N ALA A 744 -19.91 24.19 7.89
CA ALA A 744 -20.55 25.45 7.53
C ALA A 744 -20.31 26.50 8.62
N TYR A 745 -19.86 27.67 8.20
CA TYR A 745 -19.61 28.83 9.05
C TYR A 745 -20.40 30.02 8.50
N THR A 746 -21.32 30.55 9.31
CA THR A 746 -22.24 31.61 8.89
C THR A 746 -22.01 32.88 9.70
N ALA A 747 -21.69 33.98 9.01
CA ALA A 747 -21.61 35.31 9.57
C ALA A 747 -22.97 36.02 9.45
N HIS A 748 -23.43 36.62 10.55
CA HIS A 748 -24.69 37.32 10.61
C HIS A 748 -24.45 38.84 10.70
N PHE A 749 -24.91 39.57 9.69
CA PHE A 749 -24.81 41.02 9.60
C PHE A 749 -26.12 41.67 10.02
N ALA A 750 -26.19 42.09 11.28
CA ALA A 750 -27.37 42.78 11.81
C ALA A 750 -27.45 44.25 11.36
N SER A 751 -28.63 44.64 10.88
CA SER A 751 -28.97 46.03 10.55
C SER A 751 -29.16 46.91 11.80
N ASP A 752 -29.77 46.38 12.87
CA ASP A 752 -29.87 47.02 14.18
C ASP A 752 -28.94 46.34 15.19
N ARG A 753 -27.97 47.10 15.68
CA ARG A 753 -26.97 46.65 16.66
C ARG A 753 -27.28 47.09 18.08
N ASN A 754 -28.35 47.87 18.27
CA ASN A 754 -28.73 48.37 19.60
C ASN A 754 -29.52 47.34 20.42
N VAL A 755 -29.82 46.18 19.83
CA VAL A 755 -30.39 45.00 20.47
C VAL A 755 -29.45 43.82 20.28
N PRO A 756 -29.48 42.78 21.15
CA PRO A 756 -28.67 41.59 20.97
C PRO A 756 -28.91 40.92 19.63
N TYR A 757 -27.84 40.68 18.88
CA TYR A 757 -27.84 40.01 17.59
C TYR A 757 -26.78 38.91 17.55
N ILE A 758 -27.00 37.89 16.73
CA ILE A 758 -25.96 36.90 16.42
C ILE A 758 -24.97 37.58 15.48
N ALA A 759 -23.69 37.63 15.86
CA ALA A 759 -22.62 38.10 14.99
C ALA A 759 -22.03 36.93 14.17
N GLN A 760 -21.99 35.74 14.75
CA GLN A 760 -21.41 34.53 14.15
C GLN A 760 -22.15 33.29 14.64
N ALA A 761 -22.27 32.29 13.76
CA ALA A 761 -22.75 30.95 14.10
C ALA A 761 -21.93 29.86 13.37
N GLU A 762 -21.58 28.78 14.09
CA GLU A 762 -21.16 27.51 13.49
C GLU A 762 -22.41 26.70 13.11
N GLY A 763 -22.67 26.52 11.81
CA GLY A 763 -23.91 25.92 11.30
C GLY A 763 -24.43 26.57 10.01
N THR A 764 -25.50 26.00 9.44
CA THR A 764 -26.18 26.58 8.26
C THR A 764 -27.10 27.73 8.64
N ALA A 765 -27.36 28.63 7.69
CA ALA A 765 -28.20 29.81 7.91
C ALA A 765 -29.59 29.43 8.47
N GLY A 766 -29.98 30.07 9.58
CA GLY A 766 -31.26 29.84 10.25
C GLY A 766 -31.29 28.67 11.24
N GLU A 767 -30.18 27.96 11.46
CA GLU A 767 -30.06 26.96 12.53
C GLU A 767 -30.05 27.60 13.92
N ILE A 768 -29.58 28.85 14.05
CA ILE A 768 -29.53 29.60 15.30
C ILE A 768 -30.19 30.96 15.09
N ARG A 769 -31.14 31.30 15.96
CA ARG A 769 -31.84 32.60 15.94
C ARG A 769 -31.95 33.16 17.34
N ILE A 770 -31.71 34.47 17.46
CA ILE A 770 -32.04 35.24 18.65
C ILE A 770 -33.37 35.92 18.42
N MET A 771 -34.34 35.68 19.31
CA MET A 771 -35.65 36.30 19.19
C MET A 771 -35.57 37.78 19.60
N PRO A 772 -36.49 38.64 19.14
CA PRO A 772 -36.54 40.02 19.61
C PRO A 772 -36.57 40.09 21.15
N PRO A 773 -35.69 40.88 21.80
CA PRO A 773 -35.61 40.93 23.24
C PRO A 773 -36.79 41.66 23.86
N ALA A 774 -37.20 41.26 25.07
CA ALA A 774 -37.90 42.15 25.98
C ALA A 774 -36.88 43.16 26.54
N ILE A 775 -37.19 44.45 26.42
CA ILE A 775 -36.30 45.55 26.80
C ILE A 775 -36.87 46.26 28.02
N GLU A 776 -36.07 46.39 29.08
CA GLU A 776 -36.31 47.32 30.18
C GLU A 776 -35.36 48.50 30.02
N ASP A 777 -35.87 49.73 30.07
CA ASP A 777 -35.09 50.95 29.82
C ASP A 777 -35.56 52.09 30.73
N THR A 778 -34.64 52.59 31.56
CA THR A 778 -34.87 53.74 32.45
C THR A 778 -34.12 54.99 32.00
N THR A 779 -33.40 54.93 30.88
CA THR A 779 -32.52 56.03 30.42
C THR A 779 -33.25 57.16 29.72
N ASP A 780 -34.52 56.98 29.38
CA ASP A 780 -35.36 58.02 28.78
C ASP A 780 -35.87 59.00 29.84
N ASP A 781 -35.36 60.24 29.83
CA ASP A 781 -35.73 61.32 30.76
C ASP A 781 -37.22 61.74 30.67
N ALA A 782 -37.90 61.41 29.56
CA ALA A 782 -39.33 61.65 29.38
C ALA A 782 -40.21 60.50 29.90
N SER A 783 -39.60 59.35 30.25
CA SER A 783 -40.33 58.17 30.75
C SER A 783 -40.81 58.37 32.19
N PRO A 784 -42.02 57.87 32.56
CA PRO A 784 -42.42 57.76 33.96
C PRO A 784 -41.48 56.89 34.79
N GLU A 785 -40.77 55.98 34.12
CA GLU A 785 -39.85 55.02 34.72
C GLU A 785 -38.39 55.52 34.72
N ARG A 786 -38.15 56.79 34.40
CA ARG A 786 -36.81 57.38 34.28
C ARG A 786 -35.94 57.15 35.51
N TRP A 787 -34.65 57.07 35.26
CA TRP A 787 -33.62 57.13 36.28
C TRP A 787 -33.63 58.47 37.03
N ASN A 788 -33.30 58.42 38.32
CA ASN A 788 -33.37 59.54 39.24
C ASN A 788 -32.53 59.25 40.50
N ALA A 789 -32.73 59.97 41.60
CA ALA A 789 -31.99 59.76 42.85
C ALA A 789 -32.27 58.40 43.52
N ALA A 790 -33.41 57.78 43.24
CA ALA A 790 -33.81 56.48 43.78
C ALA A 790 -33.59 55.31 42.80
N ARG A 791 -33.57 55.57 41.50
CA ARG A 791 -33.46 54.55 40.44
C ARG A 791 -32.27 54.80 39.53
N ARG A 792 -31.47 53.76 39.28
CA ARG A 792 -30.32 53.83 38.37
C ARG A 792 -30.75 54.00 36.92
N ALA A 793 -29.87 54.60 36.12
CA ALA A 793 -29.92 54.47 34.68
C ALA A 793 -29.60 53.01 34.31
N MET A 794 -30.48 52.36 33.56
CA MET A 794 -30.37 50.95 33.22
C MET A 794 -31.01 50.69 31.87
N LYS A 795 -30.41 49.78 31.11
CA LYS A 795 -31.04 49.12 29.99
C LYS A 795 -30.75 47.63 30.00
N SER A 796 -31.78 46.78 29.99
CA SER A 796 -31.63 45.33 29.95
C SER A 796 -32.32 44.70 28.76
N PHE A 797 -31.76 43.61 28.26
CA PHE A 797 -32.25 42.84 27.12
C PHE A 797 -32.43 41.39 27.52
N ASN A 798 -33.65 40.88 27.47
CA ASN A 798 -33.97 39.48 27.73
C ASN A 798 -34.48 38.82 26.45
N SER A 799 -33.75 37.84 25.92
CA SER A 799 -34.10 37.16 24.67
C SER A 799 -34.02 35.64 24.79
N THR A 800 -34.84 34.95 24.01
CA THR A 800 -34.77 33.50 23.83
C THR A 800 -33.96 33.15 22.59
N ILE A 801 -33.18 32.08 22.67
CA ILE A 801 -32.40 31.53 21.56
C ILE A 801 -33.15 30.31 21.02
N ALA A 802 -33.50 30.33 19.74
CA ALA A 802 -34.01 29.18 19.03
C ALA A 802 -32.85 28.52 18.27
N SER A 803 -32.52 27.26 18.59
CA SER A 803 -31.43 26.55 17.93
C SER A 803 -31.69 25.06 17.74
N GLY A 804 -31.16 24.48 16.67
CA GLY A 804 -31.06 23.03 16.46
C GLY A 804 -29.88 22.37 17.21
N GLY A 805 -29.03 23.17 17.87
CA GLY A 805 -27.68 22.84 18.33
C GLY A 805 -26.64 23.69 17.60
N GLY A 806 -25.40 23.71 18.07
CA GLY A 806 -24.33 24.55 17.52
C GLY A 806 -23.92 25.66 18.48
N ARG A 807 -23.23 26.66 17.97
CA ARG A 807 -22.68 27.71 18.81
C ARG A 807 -22.66 29.07 18.14
N ALA A 808 -22.78 30.12 18.95
CA ALA A 808 -22.99 31.47 18.47
C ALA A 808 -22.23 32.52 19.28
N THR A 809 -21.75 33.55 18.59
CA THR A 809 -21.28 34.79 19.22
C THR A 809 -22.42 35.79 19.18
N ILE A 810 -22.81 36.32 20.34
CA ILE A 810 -23.88 37.31 20.48
C ILE A 810 -23.26 38.66 20.82
N SER A 811 -23.64 39.68 20.07
CA SER A 811 -23.15 41.04 20.27
C SER A 811 -24.30 42.03 20.46
N VAL A 812 -24.04 43.11 21.18
CA VAL A 812 -24.94 44.25 21.32
C VAL A 812 -24.13 45.52 21.54
N LYS A 813 -24.51 46.61 20.89
CA LYS A 813 -23.90 47.92 21.12
C LYS A 813 -24.21 48.37 22.54
N ILE A 814 -23.18 48.83 23.26
CA ILE A 814 -23.35 49.37 24.61
C ILE A 814 -24.26 50.60 24.52
N PRO A 815 -25.39 50.63 25.24
CA PRO A 815 -26.27 51.79 25.26
C PRO A 815 -25.52 53.04 25.74
N THR A 816 -25.86 54.19 25.19
CA THR A 816 -25.31 55.47 25.63
C THR A 816 -26.38 56.32 26.30
N LEU A 817 -25.99 57.02 27.35
CA LEU A 817 -26.81 58.00 28.03
C LEU A 817 -26.36 59.41 27.61
N THR A 818 -27.30 60.21 27.10
CA THR A 818 -27.02 61.55 26.59
C THR A 818 -27.79 62.58 27.41
N ARG A 819 -27.07 63.60 27.86
CA ARG A 819 -27.58 64.80 28.53
C ARG A 819 -27.02 66.05 27.85
N THR A 820 -27.49 67.23 28.23
CA THR A 820 -27.01 68.50 27.65
C THR A 820 -25.50 68.68 27.85
N ILE A 821 -24.95 68.15 28.96
CA ILE A 821 -23.53 68.25 29.32
C ILE A 821 -22.62 67.29 28.53
N GLY A 822 -23.15 66.22 27.93
CA GLY A 822 -22.35 65.24 27.21
C GLY A 822 -23.04 63.88 27.01
N THR A 823 -22.29 62.90 26.53
CA THR A 823 -22.75 61.51 26.32
C THR A 823 -21.75 60.53 26.91
N VAL A 824 -22.24 59.53 27.63
CA VAL A 824 -21.43 58.47 28.24
C VAL A 824 -21.99 57.09 27.92
N GLU A 825 -21.14 56.07 27.96
CA GLU A 825 -21.57 54.67 27.82
C GLU A 825 -22.20 54.17 29.12
N LEU A 826 -23.28 53.39 29.01
CA LEU A 826 -23.97 52.76 30.12
C LEU A 826 -23.26 51.46 30.52
N ASN A 827 -22.06 51.56 31.08
CA ASN A 827 -21.21 50.40 31.40
C ASN A 827 -20.54 50.47 32.79
N ASP A 828 -21.04 51.32 33.70
CA ASP A 828 -20.58 51.35 35.09
C ASP A 828 -20.75 49.97 35.77
N THR A 829 -21.80 49.22 35.41
CA THR A 829 -21.97 47.80 35.77
C THR A 829 -22.61 47.04 34.61
N VAL A 830 -22.02 45.90 34.25
CA VAL A 830 -22.53 45.02 33.18
C VAL A 830 -22.79 43.63 33.75
N VAL A 831 -24.03 43.16 33.61
CA VAL A 831 -24.45 41.83 34.05
C VAL A 831 -24.91 41.05 32.84
N VAL A 832 -24.20 39.98 32.50
CA VAL A 832 -24.60 39.04 31.46
C VAL A 832 -25.00 37.74 32.13
N SER A 833 -26.18 37.23 31.83
CA SER A 833 -26.66 35.93 32.32
C SER A 833 -27.19 35.07 31.19
N VAL A 834 -27.03 33.77 31.32
CA VAL A 834 -27.54 32.76 30.37
C VAL A 834 -28.42 31.77 31.12
N HIS A 835 -29.44 31.25 30.45
CA HIS A 835 -30.32 30.22 30.98
C HIS A 835 -30.05 28.88 30.29
N ASN A 836 -29.94 27.81 31.07
CA ASN A 836 -29.94 26.44 30.56
C ASN A 836 -30.89 25.57 31.40
N ALA A 837 -30.86 24.25 31.20
CA ALA A 837 -31.72 23.31 31.94
C ALA A 837 -31.59 23.36 33.48
N SER A 838 -30.48 23.90 34.00
CA SER A 838 -30.20 24.03 35.43
C SER A 838 -30.60 25.40 36.01
N GLY A 839 -31.10 26.33 35.17
CA GLY A 839 -31.53 27.67 35.57
C GLY A 839 -30.65 28.79 35.01
N TRP A 840 -30.69 29.95 35.66
CA TRP A 840 -29.91 31.15 35.27
C TRP A 840 -28.51 31.16 35.88
N PHE A 841 -27.52 31.47 35.04
CA PHE A 841 -26.11 31.58 35.40
C PHE A 841 -25.56 32.93 34.96
N VAL A 842 -24.91 33.65 35.88
CA VAL A 842 -24.20 34.90 35.56
C VAL A 842 -22.88 34.54 34.88
N VAL A 843 -22.65 35.08 33.70
CA VAL A 843 -21.40 34.94 32.94
C VAL A 843 -20.35 35.85 33.60
N PRO A 844 -19.19 35.31 34.03
CA PRO A 844 -18.13 36.13 34.60
C PRO A 844 -17.60 37.12 33.56
N SER A 845 -17.00 38.23 33.99
CA SER A 845 -16.45 39.26 33.09
C SER A 845 -15.34 38.75 32.15
N SER A 846 -14.74 37.58 32.43
CA SER A 846 -13.83 36.90 31.50
C SER A 846 -14.54 36.22 30.31
N GLY A 847 -15.86 36.12 30.34
CA GLY A 847 -16.69 35.47 29.32
C GLY A 847 -17.23 36.41 28.25
N TYR A 848 -17.03 37.72 28.36
CA TYR A 848 -17.46 38.71 27.37
C TYR A 848 -16.44 39.86 27.25
N SER A 849 -16.44 40.56 26.11
CA SER A 849 -15.64 41.77 25.85
C SER A 849 -16.54 43.00 25.77
N LEU A 850 -16.03 44.18 26.15
CA LEU A 850 -16.68 45.49 26.05
C LEU A 850 -15.94 46.45 25.11
N GLU A 851 -15.10 45.92 24.21
CA GLU A 851 -14.24 46.73 23.35
C GLU A 851 -15.02 47.48 22.26
N GLY A 852 -14.61 48.73 21.98
CA GLY A 852 -15.14 49.52 20.86
C GLY A 852 -16.61 49.92 21.00
N GLY A 853 -17.15 50.00 22.22
CA GLY A 853 -18.55 50.35 22.48
C GLY A 853 -19.54 49.23 22.17
N VAL A 854 -19.07 47.97 22.12
CA VAL A 854 -19.89 46.78 21.86
C VAL A 854 -19.60 45.72 22.91
N LEU A 855 -20.66 45.16 23.50
CA LEU A 855 -20.56 43.94 24.27
C LEU A 855 -20.58 42.75 23.33
N THR A 856 -19.57 41.89 23.42
CA THR A 856 -19.50 40.63 22.67
C THR A 856 -19.37 39.46 23.62
N LEU A 857 -20.37 38.59 23.58
CA LEU A 857 -20.43 37.33 24.31
C LEU A 857 -20.02 36.21 23.35
N PHE A 858 -18.85 35.64 23.59
CA PHE A 858 -18.27 34.64 22.70
C PHE A 858 -18.83 33.25 22.98
N ASN A 859 -18.90 32.43 21.93
CA ASN A 859 -18.90 30.98 22.05
C ASN A 859 -20.07 30.40 22.87
N ILE A 860 -21.29 30.92 22.68
CA ILE A 860 -22.46 30.41 23.39
C ILE A 860 -22.87 29.07 22.78
N ASP A 861 -22.82 28.01 23.59
CA ASP A 861 -23.36 26.70 23.22
C ASP A 861 -24.88 26.76 23.23
N THR A 862 -25.48 26.94 22.05
CA THR A 862 -26.93 27.07 21.88
C THR A 862 -27.64 25.73 21.93
N ALA A 863 -26.90 24.61 22.02
CA ALA A 863 -27.50 23.34 22.41
C ALA A 863 -27.83 23.34 23.90
N ASP A 864 -27.04 24.04 24.74
CA ASP A 864 -27.27 24.15 26.19
C ASP A 864 -28.06 25.38 26.63
N VAL A 865 -27.73 26.53 26.05
CA VAL A 865 -28.31 27.81 26.42
C VAL A 865 -29.51 28.12 25.54
N ASP A 866 -30.67 28.35 26.15
CA ASP A 866 -31.93 28.67 25.46
C ASP A 866 -32.40 30.11 25.70
N GLN A 867 -31.80 30.85 26.64
CA GLN A 867 -32.08 32.27 26.85
C GLN A 867 -30.83 33.06 27.27
N ILE A 868 -30.85 34.36 26.98
CA ILE A 868 -29.83 35.32 27.34
C ILE A 868 -30.46 36.57 27.96
N SER A 869 -29.79 37.08 29.00
CA SER A 869 -30.10 38.35 29.65
C SER A 869 -28.84 39.21 29.69
N ILE A 870 -28.90 40.41 29.11
CA ILE A 870 -27.79 41.38 29.13
C ILE A 870 -28.30 42.67 29.78
N GLY A 871 -27.78 43.01 30.94
CA GLY A 871 -28.06 44.24 31.67
C GLY A 871 -26.88 45.21 31.63
N PHE A 872 -27.17 46.44 31.23
CA PHE A 872 -26.28 47.58 31.27
C PHE A 872 -26.79 48.55 32.34
N GLU A 873 -25.97 48.83 33.34
CA GLU A 873 -26.31 49.71 34.45
C GLU A 873 -25.32 50.88 34.53
N GLY A 874 -25.89 52.05 34.74
CA GLY A 874 -25.24 53.29 35.11
C GLY A 874 -25.47 53.60 36.59
N ARG A 875 -25.37 54.88 36.93
CA ARG A 875 -25.53 55.35 38.32
C ARG A 875 -26.92 55.92 38.59
N LYS A 876 -27.19 56.22 39.86
CA LYS A 876 -28.32 57.09 40.22
C LYS A 876 -27.98 58.54 39.87
N LEU A 877 -29.00 59.34 39.55
CA LEU A 877 -28.81 60.76 39.28
C LEU A 877 -28.32 61.45 40.56
N GLY A 878 -27.18 62.13 40.49
CA GLY A 878 -26.48 62.75 41.62
C GLY A 878 -25.43 61.88 42.32
N ASP A 879 -25.21 60.63 41.89
CA ASP A 879 -24.13 59.75 42.39
C ASP A 879 -22.84 60.05 41.61
N VAL A 880 -21.94 60.80 42.22
CA VAL A 880 -20.66 61.20 41.62
C VAL A 880 -19.46 60.54 42.31
N ASP A 881 -19.65 59.98 43.52
CA ASP A 881 -18.62 59.38 44.35
C ASP A 881 -18.55 57.86 44.19
N ASN A 882 -17.48 57.36 43.53
CA ASN A 882 -17.12 55.95 43.50
C ASN A 882 -18.20 54.95 43.02
N ASN A 883 -19.33 55.41 42.47
CA ASN A 883 -20.45 54.57 42.01
C ASN A 883 -20.89 53.58 43.09
N ASP A 884 -21.11 54.07 44.31
CA ASP A 884 -21.46 53.22 45.45
C ASP A 884 -22.98 52.99 45.60
N ASP A 885 -23.75 53.44 44.59
CA ASP A 885 -25.19 53.35 44.48
C ASP A 885 -25.97 54.09 45.57
N ARG A 886 -25.35 55.11 46.16
CA ARG A 886 -25.96 55.88 47.23
C ARG A 886 -25.69 57.36 47.03
N ILE A 887 -26.77 58.11 46.90
CA ILE A 887 -26.70 59.57 47.03
C ILE A 887 -26.36 59.92 48.47
N ARG A 888 -25.23 60.60 48.68
CA ARG A 888 -24.73 61.03 49.99
C ARG A 888 -24.31 62.49 49.97
N LEU A 889 -24.09 63.01 51.17
CA LEU A 889 -23.57 64.37 51.32
C LEU A 889 -22.18 64.50 50.69
N THR A 890 -21.42 63.40 50.60
CA THR A 890 -20.13 63.35 49.92
C THR A 890 -20.24 63.69 48.44
N ASP A 891 -21.28 63.22 47.74
CA ASP A 891 -21.50 63.55 46.32
C ASP A 891 -21.69 65.06 46.12
N ALA A 892 -22.53 65.68 46.96
CA ALA A 892 -22.71 67.12 46.97
C ALA A 892 -21.41 67.89 47.27
N ILE A 893 -20.58 67.38 48.20
CA ILE A 893 -19.28 67.97 48.53
C ILE A 893 -18.32 67.85 47.34
N ILE A 894 -18.25 66.70 46.68
CA ILE A 894 -17.38 66.46 45.52
C ILE A 894 -17.77 67.37 44.37
N ILE A 895 -19.07 67.52 44.08
CA ILE A 895 -19.57 68.48 43.08
C ILE A 895 -19.18 69.92 43.46
N ALA A 896 -19.30 70.30 44.73
CA ALA A 896 -18.91 71.64 45.18
C ALA A 896 -17.39 71.87 45.10
N GLN A 897 -16.59 70.86 45.42
CA GLN A 897 -15.12 70.88 45.35
C GLN A 897 -14.64 70.98 43.89
N SER A 898 -15.30 70.29 42.96
CA SER A 898 -14.90 70.31 41.55
C SER A 898 -15.07 71.67 40.87
N LEU A 899 -15.83 72.58 41.49
CA LEU A 899 -15.99 73.96 41.05
C LEU A 899 -14.87 74.88 41.54
N VAL A 900 -14.01 74.41 42.45
CA VAL A 900 -12.86 75.16 42.97
C VAL A 900 -11.63 74.85 42.10
N PRO A 901 -11.01 75.88 41.47
CA PRO A 901 -9.85 75.66 40.62
C PRO A 901 -8.70 74.96 41.38
N GLY A 902 -8.29 73.78 40.89
CA GLY A 902 -7.16 73.02 41.44
C GLY A 902 -7.52 71.90 42.44
N GLU A 903 -8.81 71.70 42.77
CA GLU A 903 -9.28 70.67 43.71
C GLU A 903 -9.84 69.40 43.00
N GLY A 904 -9.71 69.32 41.66
CA GLY A 904 -10.06 68.15 40.83
C GLY A 904 -11.36 68.32 40.06
N GLU A 905 -11.33 68.21 38.73
CA GLU A 905 -12.53 68.34 37.87
C GLU A 905 -13.31 67.02 37.81
N LEU A 906 -14.65 67.10 37.87
CA LEU A 906 -15.51 65.98 37.49
C LEU A 906 -15.40 65.80 35.98
N THR A 907 -15.18 64.56 35.54
CA THR A 907 -15.09 64.22 34.12
C THR A 907 -15.86 62.92 33.84
N GLY A 908 -16.31 62.75 32.60
CA GLY A 908 -16.98 61.51 32.15
C GLY A 908 -18.28 61.25 32.90
N ASN A 909 -18.47 60.02 33.39
CA ASN A 909 -19.71 59.62 34.05
C ASN A 909 -20.03 60.53 35.24
N ALA A 910 -19.08 60.79 36.14
CA ALA A 910 -19.34 61.58 37.34
C ALA A 910 -19.79 63.03 37.04
N GLU A 911 -19.35 63.60 35.91
CA GLU A 911 -19.83 64.91 35.43
C GLU A 911 -21.26 64.82 34.89
N LEU A 912 -21.56 63.78 34.10
CA LEU A 912 -22.91 63.60 33.54
C LEU A 912 -23.96 63.29 34.61
N TYR A 913 -23.63 62.43 35.58
CA TYR A 913 -24.52 62.08 36.70
C TYR A 913 -24.67 63.24 37.70
N GLY A 914 -23.72 64.18 37.74
CA GLY A 914 -23.73 65.33 38.64
C GLY A 914 -24.54 66.54 38.17
N ASP A 915 -24.82 66.69 36.86
CA ASP A 915 -25.68 67.75 36.30
C ASP A 915 -27.15 67.39 36.46
N ILE A 916 -27.63 67.38 37.71
CA ILE A 916 -28.94 66.81 38.05
C ILE A 916 -30.11 67.53 37.39
N ASP A 917 -29.96 68.81 37.04
CA ASP A 917 -31.00 69.62 36.38
C ASP A 917 -30.84 69.77 34.85
N ASP A 918 -29.89 69.03 34.26
CA ASP A 918 -29.60 69.00 32.81
C ASP A 918 -29.24 70.36 32.21
N SER A 919 -28.55 71.19 32.98
CA SER A 919 -28.23 72.55 32.56
C SER A 919 -27.08 72.66 31.57
N GLY A 920 -26.39 71.56 31.30
CA GLY A 920 -25.23 71.49 30.41
C GLY A 920 -23.92 71.86 31.08
N ARG A 921 -23.89 71.98 32.41
CA ARG A 921 -22.68 72.28 33.19
C ARG A 921 -22.91 71.98 34.68
N ILE A 922 -21.90 71.42 35.34
CA ILE A 922 -21.91 71.29 36.80
C ILE A 922 -21.94 72.67 37.45
N ARG A 923 -22.83 72.87 38.41
CA ARG A 923 -23.00 74.12 39.18
C ARG A 923 -23.14 73.83 40.66
N LEU A 924 -22.93 74.88 41.47
CA LEU A 924 -23.15 74.81 42.91
C LEU A 924 -24.61 74.46 43.25
N GLN A 925 -25.54 74.77 42.34
CA GLN A 925 -26.95 74.44 42.48
C GLN A 925 -27.19 72.93 42.51
N ASP A 926 -26.42 72.14 41.75
CA ASP A 926 -26.51 70.69 41.72
C ASP A 926 -26.09 70.09 43.08
N ALA A 927 -24.96 70.56 43.62
CA ALA A 927 -24.52 70.20 44.97
C ALA A 927 -25.56 70.57 46.05
N ILE A 928 -26.17 71.76 45.95
CA ILE A 928 -27.19 72.21 46.91
C ILE A 928 -28.44 71.32 46.84
N ALA A 929 -28.93 71.01 45.63
CA ALA A 929 -30.13 70.21 45.45
C ALA A 929 -29.91 68.75 45.91
N ILE A 930 -28.72 68.17 45.70
CA ILE A 930 -28.36 66.87 46.27
C ILE A 930 -28.32 66.93 47.81
N ALA A 931 -27.71 67.97 48.39
CA ALA A 931 -27.68 68.14 49.85
C ALA A 931 -29.09 68.33 50.45
N GLN A 932 -29.99 69.01 49.73
CA GLN A 932 -31.38 69.22 50.14
C GLN A 932 -32.24 67.96 50.01
N TYR A 933 -32.03 67.14 48.97
CA TYR A 933 -32.66 65.83 48.83
C TYR A 933 -32.43 64.92 50.03
N LEU A 934 -31.24 64.98 50.62
CA LEU A 934 -30.89 64.19 51.82
C LEU A 934 -31.59 64.67 53.09
N ILE A 935 -32.25 65.82 53.07
CA ILE A 935 -33.09 66.32 54.16
C ILE A 935 -34.52 65.79 53.93
N PRO A 936 -35.06 64.94 54.84
CA PRO A 936 -36.37 64.34 54.64
C PRO A 936 -37.47 65.36 54.35
N GLY A 937 -38.20 65.18 53.24
CA GLY A 937 -39.36 65.98 52.88
C GLY A 937 -39.07 67.36 52.29
N GLN A 938 -37.85 67.61 51.79
CA GLN A 938 -37.52 68.85 51.08
C GLN A 938 -37.60 68.71 49.55
N TYR A 939 -37.13 67.60 48.99
CA TYR A 939 -37.05 67.36 47.55
C TYR A 939 -37.51 65.93 47.23
N ASP A 940 -38.08 65.73 46.05
CA ASP A 940 -38.43 64.41 45.50
C ASP A 940 -37.22 63.74 44.83
N ASP A 941 -37.38 62.50 44.36
CA ASP A 941 -36.30 61.75 43.73
C ASP A 941 -35.80 62.36 42.41
N ASN A 942 -36.52 63.32 41.82
CA ASN A 942 -36.12 64.05 40.61
C ASN A 942 -35.50 65.41 40.93
N TYR A 943 -35.10 65.62 42.19
CA TYR A 943 -34.58 66.86 42.69
C TYR A 943 -35.52 68.06 42.45
N GLN A 944 -36.84 67.84 42.57
CA GLN A 944 -37.83 68.92 42.62
C GLN A 944 -38.29 69.20 44.07
N PRO A 945 -38.47 70.46 44.48
CA PRO A 945 -38.98 70.78 45.81
C PRO A 945 -40.36 70.16 46.09
N LEU A 946 -40.55 69.61 47.30
CA LEU A 946 -41.81 69.01 47.78
C LEU A 946 -42.76 70.01 48.47
#